data_AF-A0A2G9IA18-F1
#
_entry.id   AF-A0A2G9IA18-F1
#
_cell.length_a   1.000
_cell.length_b   1.000
_cell.length_c   1.000
_cell.angle_alpha   90.00
_cell.angle_beta   90.00
_cell.angle_gamma   90.00
#
_symmetry.space_group_name_H-M   'P 1'
#
loop_
_entity.id
_entity.type
_entity.pdbx_description
1 polymer ?
#
loop_
_entity_poly.entity_id
_entity_poly.type
_entity_poly.pdbx_seq_one_letter_code
_entity_poly.pdbx_strand_id
1 'polypeptide(L)'
;MNDGLPTIPAHCLNECIDVAGAYSAQKTELNISLTAIGLLWAATDFIVKGLTRWTQEEFETDQRNHENREEPAPNSHEKVTDVTYLSNTVERDKLLFSVFSLLHKLGADERPEVRNSAIRMLFQTLGSHGQKLSKSMWEDCLCNYVFPTLDHASHLAATSSKDEWQGKELGTRKGKAVHMLIHHSRNTAQKQWDETLVLVLGGITRVLRSFFPFLRSLKNFHSGWESLLVFVKNSILNGSKEVALAAINCLQSTVVSHSPKGHLPVTYIRSVLDTYEAVLQKSSDINDHVADKVKQEILHALGDLYVQAQGMFDNDMYKQLILVVDSAIRRPKITNNNFEAEYGHVPPVERTLLEILPQLRPAAHLSTMWVLLLRNLLHYLPAADPILDDNEDYPKPAVSSVASTEGGELVLNNSYNLFMEKLVPVIVELFLQAPVTEKYNIFPDVIRSLGRCMTTRRDDPDGNLWRLAVDGFHHILIDDVGKLNLASEKDLTITRSSRNQIWKEVADVYELFLVGHCGRALPAHALSAAARQRDEYLEMNILDILGDKILRSETDVPLDIIQRLISTLDRCASRTSCLPLETVELMPSHCSRFSLTCLQKLFSLSSYEISDSNLAKAEVSKISIMTLMSRCDFILRKFLADENDIGERSLPPARVEEVIFVLQELARLVIHLETALSLPLHPHLKDGVSKENSRRRAHLLVLFPSFCELVISRESRIRELVQVLLRLIAAELGLQNLGLNT
;
A
#
# COMPACT_ATOMS: atom_id res chain seq x y z
N MET A 1 40.24 -20.63 -36.61
CA MET A 1 38.92 -21.26 -36.81
C MET A 1 37.90 -20.29 -37.41
N ASN A 2 37.72 -19.07 -36.86
CA ASN A 2 36.71 -18.12 -37.33
C ASN A 2 36.74 -17.83 -38.85
N ASP A 3 37.91 -17.66 -39.45
CA ASP A 3 38.03 -17.37 -40.88
C ASP A 3 38.04 -18.62 -41.78
N GLY A 4 38.22 -19.82 -41.19
CA GLY A 4 38.42 -21.07 -41.94
C GLY A 4 37.27 -22.08 -41.84
N LEU A 5 36.29 -21.88 -40.96
CA LEU A 5 35.13 -22.77 -40.79
C LEU A 5 34.39 -23.07 -42.11
N PRO A 6 34.18 -22.10 -43.04
CA PRO A 6 33.55 -22.37 -44.34
C PRO A 6 34.35 -23.31 -45.25
N THR A 7 35.67 -23.42 -45.05
CA THR A 7 36.58 -24.22 -45.89
C THR A 7 36.81 -25.65 -45.36
N ILE A 8 36.25 -25.98 -44.20
CA ILE A 8 36.40 -27.29 -43.56
C ILE A 8 35.32 -28.24 -44.08
N PRO A 9 35.66 -29.46 -44.57
CA PRO A 9 34.68 -30.44 -45.00
C PRO A 9 33.72 -30.87 -43.87
N ALA A 10 32.47 -31.18 -44.22
CA ALA A 10 31.41 -31.65 -43.30
C ALA A 10 31.84 -32.74 -42.33
N HIS A 11 32.47 -33.77 -42.87
CA HIS A 11 32.88 -34.92 -42.11
C HIS A 11 34.00 -34.60 -41.12
N CYS A 12 34.71 -33.48 -41.25
CA CYS A 12 35.77 -33.04 -40.33
C CYS A 12 35.27 -32.09 -39.22
N LEU A 13 34.02 -31.64 -39.29
CA LEU A 13 33.48 -30.66 -38.33
C LEU A 13 33.36 -31.26 -36.93
N ASN A 14 33.06 -32.56 -36.82
CA ASN A 14 32.97 -33.23 -35.53
C ASN A 14 34.35 -33.31 -34.85
N GLU A 15 35.40 -33.66 -35.59
CA GLU A 15 36.78 -33.69 -35.10
C GLU A 15 37.26 -32.29 -34.71
N CYS A 16 36.85 -31.27 -35.45
CA CYS A 16 37.11 -29.88 -35.11
C CYS A 16 36.48 -29.48 -33.76
N ILE A 17 35.24 -29.90 -33.52
CA ILE A 17 34.54 -29.70 -32.24
C ILE A 17 35.25 -30.46 -31.11
N ASP A 18 35.67 -31.71 -31.36
CA ASP A 18 36.37 -32.55 -30.38
C ASP A 18 37.74 -31.95 -30.00
N VAL A 19 38.50 -31.45 -30.98
CA VAL A 19 39.78 -30.77 -30.74
C VAL A 19 39.55 -29.48 -29.94
N ALA A 20 38.57 -28.66 -30.30
CA ALA A 20 38.22 -27.47 -29.54
C ALA A 20 37.82 -27.83 -28.09
N GLY A 21 37.03 -28.89 -27.90
CA GLY A 21 36.68 -29.44 -26.59
C GLY A 21 37.89 -29.89 -25.77
N ALA A 22 38.87 -30.55 -26.39
CA ALA A 22 40.11 -30.95 -25.73
C ALA A 22 40.95 -29.74 -25.28
N TYR A 23 41.05 -28.70 -26.13
CA TYR A 23 41.70 -27.43 -25.78
C TYR A 23 40.92 -26.64 -24.73
N SER A 24 39.59 -26.81 -24.62
CA SER A 24 38.83 -26.26 -23.50
C SER A 24 39.16 -26.97 -22.18
N ALA A 25 39.31 -28.30 -22.20
CA ALA A 25 39.50 -29.12 -21.00
C ALA A 25 40.94 -29.19 -20.48
N GLN A 26 41.95 -28.84 -21.29
CA GLN A 26 43.35 -28.82 -20.83
C GLN A 26 43.56 -27.92 -19.60
N LYS A 27 44.53 -28.26 -18.75
CA LYS A 27 44.79 -27.58 -17.46
C LYS A 27 46.11 -26.76 -17.43
N THR A 28 46.84 -26.64 -18.53
CA THR A 28 48.15 -25.96 -18.59
C THR A 28 48.05 -24.44 -18.63
N GLU A 29 47.13 -23.87 -19.43
CA GLU A 29 47.01 -22.42 -19.58
C GLU A 29 45.53 -22.00 -19.68
N LEU A 30 45.08 -21.11 -18.79
CA LEU A 30 43.65 -20.78 -18.65
C LEU A 30 43.08 -20.05 -19.88
N ASN A 31 43.82 -19.12 -20.47
CA ASN A 31 43.36 -18.34 -21.61
C ASN A 31 43.16 -19.20 -22.87
N ILE A 32 43.96 -20.25 -23.07
CA ILE A 32 43.77 -21.24 -24.14
C ILE A 32 42.41 -21.93 -23.96
N SER A 33 42.08 -22.36 -22.74
CA SER A 33 40.78 -22.95 -22.43
C SER A 33 39.63 -22.00 -22.75
N LEU A 34 39.72 -20.75 -22.31
CA LEU A 34 38.68 -19.74 -22.53
C LEU A 34 38.53 -19.39 -24.02
N THR A 35 39.65 -19.30 -24.75
CA THR A 35 39.65 -19.05 -26.20
C THR A 35 39.00 -20.22 -26.94
N ALA A 36 39.31 -21.46 -26.56
CA ALA A 36 38.72 -22.66 -27.16
C ALA A 36 37.20 -22.75 -26.92
N ILE A 37 36.72 -22.35 -25.74
CA ILE A 37 35.27 -22.21 -25.49
C ILE A 37 34.67 -21.17 -26.45
N GLY A 38 35.34 -20.04 -26.67
CA GLY A 38 34.94 -19.07 -27.70
C GLY A 38 34.89 -19.65 -29.11
N LEU A 39 35.79 -20.57 -29.46
CA LEU A 39 35.78 -21.27 -30.76
C LEU A 39 34.59 -22.21 -30.91
N LEU A 40 34.18 -22.91 -29.84
CA LEU A 40 32.96 -23.73 -29.86
C LEU A 40 31.72 -22.87 -30.20
N TRP A 41 31.75 -21.56 -29.91
CA TRP A 41 30.62 -20.65 -30.12
C TRP A 41 30.56 -20.27 -31.58
N ALA A 42 31.71 -19.90 -32.14
CA ALA A 42 31.85 -19.67 -33.57
C ALA A 42 31.47 -20.92 -34.38
N ALA A 43 31.88 -22.11 -33.94
CA ALA A 43 31.50 -23.37 -34.56
C ALA A 43 29.97 -23.57 -34.51
N THR A 44 29.35 -23.33 -33.35
CA THR A 44 27.89 -23.45 -33.21
C THR A 44 27.14 -22.45 -34.09
N ASP A 45 27.55 -21.19 -34.08
CA ASP A 45 26.96 -20.14 -34.90
C ASP A 45 27.09 -20.48 -36.40
N PHE A 46 28.23 -21.04 -36.81
CA PHE A 46 28.43 -21.56 -38.15
C PHE A 46 27.52 -22.75 -38.47
N ILE A 47 27.41 -23.77 -37.61
CA ILE A 47 26.53 -24.94 -37.83
C ILE A 47 25.08 -24.50 -38.00
N VAL A 48 24.64 -23.55 -37.19
CA VAL A 48 23.26 -23.05 -37.18
C VAL A 48 22.95 -22.10 -38.35
N LYS A 49 23.95 -21.36 -38.87
CA LYS A 49 23.81 -20.44 -40.02
C LYS A 49 24.16 -21.06 -41.37
N GLY A 50 25.10 -22.01 -41.39
CA GLY A 50 25.85 -22.44 -42.56
C GLY A 50 25.27 -23.63 -43.31
N LEU A 51 24.53 -24.53 -42.66
CA LEU A 51 23.99 -25.72 -43.35
C LEU A 51 22.87 -25.40 -44.36
N THR A 52 22.36 -24.17 -44.39
CA THR A 52 21.43 -23.70 -45.42
C THR A 52 22.15 -23.29 -46.73
N ARG A 53 23.48 -23.17 -46.71
CA ARG A 53 24.29 -22.60 -47.79
C ARG A 53 25.01 -23.64 -48.64
N TRP A 54 25.35 -24.80 -48.07
CA TRP A 54 25.94 -25.92 -48.81
C TRP A 54 25.05 -26.49 -49.90
N THR A 55 23.73 -26.33 -49.76
CA THR A 55 22.75 -26.70 -50.79
C THR A 55 22.89 -25.92 -52.11
N GLN A 56 23.57 -24.77 -52.14
CA GLN A 56 23.78 -24.02 -53.39
C GLN A 56 25.08 -24.40 -54.11
N GLU A 57 26.16 -24.61 -53.37
CA GLU A 57 27.49 -24.84 -53.98
C GLU A 57 27.66 -26.27 -54.50
N GLU A 58 27.11 -27.29 -53.84
CA GLU A 58 27.21 -28.67 -54.34
C GLU A 58 26.40 -28.89 -55.64
N PHE A 59 25.26 -28.21 -55.80
CA PHE A 59 24.45 -28.26 -57.02
C PHE A 59 25.14 -27.57 -58.22
N GLU A 60 26.00 -26.57 -57.99
CA GLU A 60 26.75 -25.90 -59.07
C GLU A 60 27.96 -26.72 -59.54
N THR A 61 28.55 -27.56 -58.68
CA THR A 61 29.66 -28.46 -59.07
C THR A 61 29.21 -29.68 -59.86
N ASP A 62 28.01 -30.22 -59.62
CA ASP A 62 27.50 -31.41 -60.33
C ASP A 62 26.96 -31.10 -61.74
N GLN A 63 26.66 -29.84 -62.07
CA GLN A 63 26.12 -29.46 -63.38
C GLN A 63 27.18 -29.23 -64.48
N ARG A 64 28.49 -29.30 -64.19
CA ARG A 64 29.54 -29.08 -65.21
C ARG A 64 29.93 -30.29 -66.04
N ASN A 65 29.38 -31.49 -65.77
CA ASN A 65 29.80 -32.73 -66.43
C ASN A 65 28.67 -33.54 -67.09
N HIS A 66 27.70 -32.92 -67.74
CA HIS A 66 26.89 -33.62 -68.76
C HIS A 66 26.31 -32.66 -69.80
N GLU A 67 27.00 -32.51 -70.94
CA GLU A 67 26.43 -31.99 -72.18
C GLU A 67 25.73 -33.11 -72.97
N ASN A 68 24.55 -32.75 -73.51
CA ASN A 68 23.83 -33.31 -74.67
C ASN A 68 22.97 -34.58 -74.49
N ARG A 69 21.65 -34.39 -74.27
CA ARG A 69 20.55 -34.66 -75.25
C ARG A 69 19.15 -34.42 -74.66
N GLU A 70 18.31 -33.70 -75.41
CA GLU A 70 16.90 -33.29 -75.16
C GLU A 70 15.90 -34.47 -75.34
N GLU A 71 15.08 -34.80 -74.30
CA GLU A 71 13.59 -34.63 -74.14
C GLU A 71 12.67 -35.82 -74.58
N PRO A 72 11.44 -36.03 -74.04
CA PRO A 72 10.86 -35.70 -72.71
C PRO A 72 9.97 -36.81 -72.02
N ALA A 73 9.98 -36.85 -70.66
CA ALA A 73 8.94 -37.29 -69.66
C ALA A 73 8.32 -38.73 -69.67
N PRO A 74 7.84 -39.31 -68.52
CA PRO A 74 7.32 -38.65 -67.30
C PRO A 74 7.78 -39.16 -65.92
N ASN A 75 7.77 -38.22 -64.96
CA ASN A 75 7.47 -38.31 -63.51
C ASN A 75 8.10 -39.39 -62.61
N SER A 76 9.19 -39.01 -61.93
CA SER A 76 9.54 -39.55 -60.59
C SER A 76 10.36 -38.57 -59.71
N HIS A 77 10.15 -37.25 -59.84
CA HIS A 77 10.83 -36.23 -59.02
C HIS A 77 9.97 -35.79 -57.84
N GLU A 78 9.88 -36.59 -56.78
CA GLU A 78 9.30 -36.12 -55.51
C GLU A 78 9.90 -36.77 -54.24
N LYS A 79 10.90 -37.67 -54.36
CA LYS A 79 11.49 -38.36 -53.19
C LYS A 79 12.93 -37.95 -52.83
N VAL A 80 13.68 -37.32 -53.74
CA VAL A 80 15.12 -37.07 -53.52
C VAL A 80 15.37 -35.82 -52.66
N THR A 81 14.56 -34.78 -52.80
CA THR A 81 14.70 -33.52 -52.04
C THR A 81 14.35 -33.67 -50.54
N ASP A 82 13.37 -34.50 -50.21
CA ASP A 82 12.89 -34.69 -48.83
C ASP A 82 13.87 -35.53 -47.98
N VAL A 83 14.55 -36.49 -48.61
CA VAL A 83 15.57 -37.35 -47.97
C VAL A 83 16.85 -36.56 -47.67
N THR A 84 17.31 -35.71 -48.58
CA THR A 84 18.52 -34.89 -48.40
C THR A 84 18.32 -33.84 -47.32
N TYR A 85 17.15 -33.20 -47.26
CA TYR A 85 16.83 -32.21 -46.23
C TYR A 85 16.76 -32.85 -44.83
N LEU A 86 16.16 -34.05 -44.73
CA LEU A 86 16.11 -34.82 -43.49
C LEU A 86 17.52 -35.26 -43.03
N SER A 87 18.36 -35.75 -43.95
CA SER A 87 19.75 -36.16 -43.65
C SER A 87 20.58 -34.99 -43.13
N ASN A 88 20.50 -33.83 -43.78
CA ASN A 88 21.22 -32.61 -43.38
C ASN A 88 20.74 -32.10 -42.01
N THR A 89 19.45 -32.24 -41.70
CA THR A 89 18.90 -31.89 -40.39
C THR A 89 19.45 -32.83 -39.30
N VAL A 90 19.54 -34.13 -39.58
CA VAL A 90 20.09 -35.13 -38.65
C VAL A 90 21.58 -34.91 -38.39
N GLU A 91 22.38 -34.55 -39.40
CA GLU A 91 23.81 -34.23 -39.22
C GLU A 91 24.03 -32.95 -38.43
N ARG A 92 23.24 -31.90 -38.69
CA ARG A 92 23.26 -30.66 -37.91
C ARG A 92 22.97 -30.93 -36.43
N ASP A 93 21.92 -31.69 -36.16
CA ASP A 93 21.47 -31.97 -34.80
C ASP A 93 22.54 -32.79 -34.04
N LYS A 94 23.20 -33.75 -34.70
CA LYS A 94 24.35 -34.49 -34.15
C LYS A 94 25.50 -33.56 -33.76
N LEU A 95 25.91 -32.65 -34.65
CA LEU A 95 27.02 -31.72 -34.36
C LEU A 95 26.69 -30.79 -33.18
N LEU A 96 25.44 -30.31 -33.09
CA LEU A 96 24.97 -29.51 -31.96
C LEU A 96 24.97 -30.30 -30.64
N PHE A 97 24.56 -31.57 -30.67
CA PHE A 97 24.66 -32.45 -29.50
C PHE A 97 26.11 -32.68 -29.06
N SER A 98 27.06 -32.83 -30.00
CA SER A 98 28.49 -32.90 -29.67
C SER A 98 28.95 -31.67 -28.89
N VAL A 99 28.58 -30.46 -29.37
CA VAL A 99 28.91 -29.22 -28.67
C VAL A 99 28.23 -29.15 -27.29
N PHE A 100 26.93 -29.42 -27.21
CA PHE A 100 26.21 -29.38 -25.92
C PHE A 100 26.75 -30.38 -24.90
N SER A 101 27.13 -31.57 -25.35
CA SER A 101 27.77 -32.58 -24.49
C SER A 101 29.11 -32.08 -23.94
N LEU A 102 29.96 -31.46 -24.80
CA LEU A 102 31.23 -30.89 -24.37
C LEU A 102 31.03 -29.74 -23.38
N LEU A 103 30.10 -28.82 -23.66
CA LEU A 103 29.81 -27.69 -22.77
C LEU A 103 29.23 -28.13 -21.43
N HIS A 104 28.37 -29.15 -21.43
CA HIS A 104 27.84 -29.73 -20.21
C HIS A 104 28.96 -30.37 -19.37
N LYS A 105 29.88 -31.13 -19.99
CA LYS A 105 31.05 -31.69 -19.31
C LYS A 105 31.98 -30.61 -18.73
N LEU A 106 32.26 -29.56 -19.50
CA LEU A 106 33.04 -28.41 -19.04
C LEU A 106 32.31 -27.62 -17.94
N GLY A 107 30.98 -27.71 -17.88
CA GLY A 107 30.15 -27.24 -16.78
C GLY A 107 30.45 -27.89 -15.42
N ALA A 108 31.26 -28.95 -15.38
CA ALA A 108 31.77 -29.60 -14.17
C ALA A 108 33.26 -29.32 -13.90
N ASP A 109 33.92 -28.45 -14.70
CA ASP A 109 35.36 -28.17 -14.54
C ASP A 109 35.64 -27.57 -13.14
N GLU A 110 36.76 -28.00 -12.53
CA GLU A 110 37.22 -27.52 -11.22
C GLU A 110 37.50 -26.02 -11.23
N ARG A 111 37.91 -25.47 -12.38
CA ARG A 111 38.22 -24.05 -12.55
C ARG A 111 36.94 -23.25 -12.78
N PRO A 112 36.60 -22.30 -11.89
CA PRO A 112 35.36 -21.54 -11.98
C PRO A 112 35.26 -20.73 -13.28
N GLU A 113 36.37 -20.21 -13.81
CA GLU A 113 36.38 -19.43 -15.06
C GLU A 113 35.98 -20.27 -16.28
N VAL A 114 36.51 -21.48 -16.39
CA VAL A 114 36.24 -22.40 -17.51
C VAL A 114 34.79 -22.88 -17.43
N ARG A 115 34.38 -23.34 -16.25
CA ARG A 115 33.02 -23.80 -15.99
C ARG A 115 31.97 -22.72 -16.27
N ASN A 116 32.16 -21.52 -15.71
CA ASN A 116 31.23 -20.42 -15.87
C ASN A 116 31.15 -19.96 -17.33
N SER A 117 32.27 -19.99 -18.06
CA SER A 117 32.30 -19.70 -19.49
C SER A 117 31.49 -20.72 -20.29
N ALA A 118 31.69 -22.02 -20.04
CA ALA A 118 30.97 -23.10 -20.71
C ALA A 118 29.45 -23.03 -20.46
N ILE A 119 29.03 -22.79 -19.22
CA ILE A 119 27.60 -22.65 -18.85
C ILE A 119 26.98 -21.42 -19.52
N ARG A 120 27.66 -20.25 -19.47
CA ARG A 120 27.17 -19.04 -20.13
C ARG A 120 26.95 -19.27 -21.61
N MET A 121 27.90 -19.94 -22.24
CA MET A 121 27.89 -20.26 -23.64
C MET A 121 26.78 -21.26 -24.01
N LEU A 122 26.59 -22.34 -23.25
CA LEU A 122 25.49 -23.30 -23.44
C LEU A 122 24.13 -22.57 -23.49
N PHE A 123 23.85 -21.75 -22.48
CA PHE A 123 22.60 -21.00 -22.43
C PHE A 123 22.53 -19.85 -23.45
N GLN A 124 23.67 -19.27 -23.85
CA GLN A 124 23.71 -18.28 -24.93
C GLN A 124 23.36 -18.91 -26.27
N THR A 125 23.82 -20.14 -26.54
CA THR A 125 23.47 -20.92 -27.72
C THR A 125 21.99 -21.24 -27.75
N LEU A 126 21.44 -21.79 -26.65
CA LEU A 126 20.02 -22.07 -26.54
C LEU A 126 19.17 -20.79 -26.70
N GLY A 127 19.62 -19.66 -26.14
CA GLY A 127 18.98 -18.36 -26.28
C GLY A 127 18.97 -17.82 -27.71
N SER A 128 20.11 -17.86 -28.39
CA SER A 128 20.31 -17.19 -29.70
C SER A 128 19.85 -18.06 -30.88
N HIS A 129 19.92 -19.37 -30.72
CA HIS A 129 19.66 -20.34 -31.78
C HIS A 129 18.47 -21.27 -31.50
N GLY A 130 17.83 -21.12 -30.35
CA GLY A 130 16.72 -21.98 -29.93
C GLY A 130 15.53 -22.04 -30.89
N GLN A 131 15.27 -20.98 -31.67
CA GLN A 131 14.18 -20.96 -32.68
C GLN A 131 14.45 -21.92 -33.85
N LYS A 132 15.71 -22.31 -34.08
CA LYS A 132 16.12 -23.21 -35.17
C LYS A 132 16.22 -24.67 -34.72
N LEU A 133 16.06 -24.95 -33.42
CA LEU A 133 16.08 -26.30 -32.88
C LEU A 133 14.72 -26.96 -33.09
N SER A 134 14.73 -28.26 -33.42
CA SER A 134 13.51 -29.04 -33.57
C SER A 134 12.84 -29.34 -32.21
N LYS A 135 11.60 -29.83 -32.24
CA LYS A 135 10.87 -30.21 -31.01
C LYS A 135 11.61 -31.30 -30.23
N SER A 136 12.09 -32.34 -30.91
CA SER A 136 12.85 -33.44 -30.28
C SER A 136 14.17 -32.94 -29.69
N MET A 137 14.89 -32.07 -30.40
CA MET A 137 16.13 -31.48 -29.87
C MET A 137 15.87 -30.69 -28.58
N TRP A 138 14.78 -29.94 -28.49
CA TRP A 138 14.45 -29.22 -27.27
C TRP A 138 14.11 -30.14 -26.11
N GLU A 139 13.37 -31.24 -26.37
CA GLU A 139 13.11 -32.27 -25.36
C GLU A 139 14.41 -32.87 -24.83
N ASP A 140 15.33 -33.24 -25.73
CA ASP A 140 16.67 -33.74 -25.36
C ASP A 140 17.50 -32.68 -24.65
N CYS A 141 17.47 -31.42 -25.09
CA CYS A 141 18.24 -30.35 -24.46
C CYS A 141 17.80 -30.07 -23.03
N LEU A 142 16.48 -30.06 -22.78
CA LEU A 142 15.95 -29.89 -21.44
C LEU A 142 16.33 -31.05 -20.53
N CYS A 143 16.10 -32.29 -20.98
CA CYS A 143 16.30 -33.50 -20.19
C CYS A 143 17.78 -33.84 -19.96
N ASN A 144 18.67 -33.59 -20.94
CA ASN A 144 20.05 -34.06 -20.89
C ASN A 144 21.06 -32.97 -20.52
N TYR A 145 20.73 -31.69 -20.71
CA TYR A 145 21.67 -30.60 -20.44
C TYR A 145 21.13 -29.54 -19.49
N VAL A 146 19.95 -28.95 -19.71
CA VAL A 146 19.48 -27.81 -18.91
C VAL A 146 19.20 -28.20 -17.46
N PHE A 147 18.31 -29.17 -17.21
CA PHE A 147 18.00 -29.60 -15.84
C PHE A 147 19.17 -30.37 -15.19
N PRO A 148 19.88 -31.27 -15.89
CA PRO A 148 21.06 -31.91 -15.31
C PRO A 148 22.19 -30.95 -14.93
N THR A 149 22.40 -29.85 -15.68
CA THR A 149 23.39 -28.84 -15.29
C THR A 149 22.98 -28.14 -13.98
N LEU A 150 21.68 -27.89 -13.78
CA LEU A 150 21.15 -27.34 -12.54
C LEU A 150 21.36 -28.32 -11.37
N ASP A 151 20.95 -29.58 -11.54
CA ASP A 151 21.09 -30.61 -10.51
C ASP A 151 22.56 -30.84 -10.14
N HIS A 152 23.44 -30.88 -11.16
CA HIS A 152 24.87 -31.08 -10.94
C HIS A 152 25.53 -29.91 -10.20
N ALA A 153 25.28 -28.67 -10.65
CA ALA A 153 25.80 -27.47 -9.98
C ALA A 153 25.26 -27.35 -8.55
N SER A 154 23.98 -27.70 -8.34
CA SER A 154 23.37 -27.75 -7.00
C SER A 154 24.04 -28.77 -6.10
N HIS A 155 24.27 -29.99 -6.61
CA HIS A 155 24.90 -31.05 -5.84
C HIS A 155 26.33 -30.68 -5.44
N LEU A 156 27.10 -30.11 -6.37
CA LEU A 156 28.47 -29.66 -6.10
C LEU A 156 28.50 -28.46 -5.15
N ALA A 157 27.54 -27.53 -5.24
CA ALA A 157 27.42 -26.47 -4.24
C ALA A 157 27.16 -27.04 -2.83
N ALA A 158 26.25 -28.02 -2.71
CA ALA A 158 25.89 -28.62 -1.43
C ALA A 158 26.99 -29.51 -0.82
N THR A 159 27.84 -30.12 -1.63
CA THR A 159 28.90 -31.07 -1.18
C THR A 159 30.29 -30.44 -1.11
N SER A 160 30.47 -29.21 -1.61
CA SER A 160 31.75 -28.51 -1.58
C SER A 160 32.14 -28.00 -0.20
N SER A 161 33.44 -27.89 0.04
CA SER A 161 33.96 -27.38 1.31
C SER A 161 33.57 -25.91 1.56
N LYS A 162 33.27 -25.62 2.83
CA LYS A 162 33.06 -24.27 3.36
C LYS A 162 34.34 -23.64 3.92
N ASP A 163 35.47 -24.33 3.83
CA ASP A 163 36.75 -23.83 4.32
C ASP A 163 37.22 -22.64 3.49
N GLU A 164 37.68 -21.58 4.16
CA GLU A 164 38.20 -20.40 3.49
C GLU A 164 39.58 -20.69 2.88
N TRP A 165 39.67 -20.51 1.57
CA TRP A 165 40.90 -20.64 0.81
C TRP A 165 41.81 -19.45 1.11
N GLN A 166 42.91 -19.69 1.82
CA GLN A 166 43.98 -18.72 2.00
C GLN A 166 44.70 -18.57 0.66
N GLY A 167 44.60 -17.41 0.03
CA GLY A 167 45.12 -17.20 -1.32
C GLY A 167 46.59 -17.58 -1.46
N LYS A 168 46.96 -18.06 -2.66
CA LYS A 168 48.33 -18.47 -2.97
C LYS A 168 49.31 -17.35 -2.58
N GLU A 169 50.33 -17.68 -1.81
CA GLU A 169 51.38 -16.73 -1.44
C GLU A 169 52.11 -16.30 -2.72
N LEU A 170 51.97 -15.03 -3.08
CA LEU A 170 52.56 -14.43 -4.28
C LEU A 170 54.04 -14.07 -4.05
N GLY A 171 54.49 -14.03 -2.80
CA GLY A 171 55.86 -13.76 -2.39
C GLY A 171 55.92 -13.04 -1.04
N THR A 172 57.10 -12.60 -0.61
CA THR A 172 57.29 -11.84 0.64
C THR A 172 57.63 -10.37 0.35
N ARG A 173 56.93 -9.42 0.99
CA ARG A 173 57.24 -7.98 0.94
C ARG A 173 57.58 -7.52 2.35
N LYS A 174 58.83 -7.07 2.58
CA LYS A 174 59.36 -6.70 3.91
C LYS A 174 59.24 -7.82 4.96
N GLY A 175 59.48 -9.07 4.58
CA GLY A 175 59.44 -10.23 5.49
C GLY A 175 58.04 -10.71 5.88
N LYS A 176 56.97 -10.13 5.31
CA LYS A 176 55.59 -10.63 5.43
C LYS A 176 55.14 -11.30 4.14
N ALA A 177 54.55 -12.48 4.25
CA ALA A 177 53.91 -13.20 3.17
C ALA A 177 52.78 -12.35 2.57
N VAL A 178 52.82 -12.14 1.26
CA VAL A 178 51.79 -11.43 0.49
C VAL A 178 50.95 -12.49 -0.19
N HIS A 179 49.74 -12.67 0.29
CA HIS A 179 48.78 -13.60 -0.29
C HIS A 179 47.95 -12.91 -1.39
N MET A 180 47.54 -13.70 -2.38
CA MET A 180 46.56 -13.27 -3.36
C MET A 180 45.25 -12.88 -2.65
N LEU A 181 44.80 -11.64 -2.88
CA LEU A 181 43.56 -11.12 -2.30
C LEU A 181 42.36 -11.75 -3.02
N ILE A 182 41.72 -12.73 -2.38
CA ILE A 182 40.50 -13.35 -2.89
C ILE A 182 39.32 -12.57 -2.36
N HIS A 183 38.41 -12.17 -3.24
CA HIS A 183 37.19 -11.48 -2.84
C HIS A 183 36.39 -12.37 -1.88
N HIS A 184 35.88 -11.80 -0.79
CA HIS A 184 35.12 -12.49 0.27
C HIS A 184 33.91 -13.30 -0.25
N SER A 185 33.41 -12.97 -1.45
CA SER A 185 32.33 -13.68 -2.14
C SER A 185 32.78 -14.94 -2.90
N ARG A 186 34.09 -15.25 -2.93
CA ARG A 186 34.69 -16.37 -3.68
C ARG A 186 35.71 -17.16 -2.87
N ASN A 187 35.75 -16.92 -1.56
CA ASN A 187 36.78 -17.46 -0.69
C ASN A 187 36.56 -18.92 -0.29
N THR A 188 35.42 -19.53 -0.59
CA THR A 188 35.17 -20.97 -0.37
C THR A 188 34.79 -21.66 -1.67
N ALA A 189 35.03 -22.97 -1.74
CA ALA A 189 34.61 -23.78 -2.88
C ALA A 189 33.08 -23.73 -3.07
N GLN A 190 32.32 -23.78 -1.97
CA GLN A 190 30.86 -23.60 -2.00
C GLN A 190 30.45 -22.29 -2.67
N LYS A 191 31.03 -21.13 -2.28
CA LYS A 191 30.66 -19.84 -2.86
C LYS A 191 30.93 -19.73 -4.36
N GLN A 192 31.96 -20.41 -4.86
CA GLN A 192 32.25 -20.47 -6.31
C GLN A 192 31.21 -21.32 -7.06
N TRP A 193 30.71 -22.39 -6.44
CA TRP A 193 29.61 -23.18 -6.98
C TRP A 193 28.26 -22.44 -6.87
N ASP A 194 28.04 -21.65 -5.83
CA ASP A 194 26.88 -20.76 -5.73
C ASP A 194 26.89 -19.72 -6.88
N GLU A 195 28.04 -19.12 -7.19
CA GLU A 195 28.19 -18.23 -8.37
C GLU A 195 27.83 -18.97 -9.67
N THR A 196 28.22 -20.23 -9.78
CA THR A 196 27.89 -21.07 -10.94
C THR A 196 26.39 -21.33 -11.02
N LEU A 197 25.77 -21.66 -9.90
CA LEU A 197 24.35 -21.94 -9.77
C LEU A 197 23.49 -20.71 -10.14
N VAL A 198 23.93 -19.52 -9.74
CA VAL A 198 23.34 -18.24 -10.17
C VAL A 198 23.40 -18.07 -11.69
N LEU A 199 24.50 -18.45 -12.35
CA LEU A 199 24.61 -18.40 -13.81
C LEU A 199 23.70 -19.41 -14.51
N VAL A 200 23.56 -20.62 -13.95
CA VAL A 200 22.62 -21.62 -14.47
C VAL A 200 21.19 -21.12 -14.36
N LEU A 201 20.79 -20.59 -13.20
CA LEU A 201 19.47 -19.99 -12.99
C LEU A 201 19.21 -18.82 -13.93
N GLY A 202 20.20 -17.93 -14.13
CA GLY A 202 20.11 -16.84 -15.12
C GLY A 202 20.03 -17.36 -16.56
N GLY A 203 20.63 -18.50 -16.86
CA GLY A 203 20.48 -19.24 -18.11
C GLY A 203 19.05 -19.74 -18.33
N ILE A 204 18.52 -20.49 -17.37
CA ILE A 204 17.14 -21.01 -17.38
C ILE A 204 16.14 -19.87 -17.52
N THR A 205 16.33 -18.79 -16.76
CA THR A 205 15.50 -17.57 -16.84
C THR A 205 15.42 -17.03 -18.27
N ARG A 206 16.56 -16.93 -18.97
CA ARG A 206 16.61 -16.46 -20.38
C ARG A 206 15.87 -17.40 -21.32
N VAL A 207 16.00 -18.71 -21.12
CA VAL A 207 15.32 -19.74 -21.92
C VAL A 207 13.81 -19.66 -21.71
N LEU A 208 13.33 -19.65 -20.47
CA LEU A 208 11.91 -19.53 -20.14
C LEU A 208 11.33 -18.23 -20.71
N ARG A 209 11.98 -17.09 -20.47
CA ARG A 209 11.53 -15.79 -21.01
C ARG A 209 11.36 -15.79 -22.54
N SER A 210 12.24 -16.48 -23.26
CA SER A 210 12.26 -16.46 -24.73
C SER A 210 11.34 -17.52 -25.36
N PHE A 211 11.18 -18.67 -24.72
CA PHE A 211 10.58 -19.86 -25.36
C PHE A 211 9.41 -20.48 -24.59
N PHE A 212 8.97 -19.94 -23.44
CA PHE A 212 7.90 -20.56 -22.62
C PHE A 212 6.68 -21.10 -23.38
N PRO A 213 6.05 -20.34 -24.33
CA PRO A 213 4.86 -20.83 -25.04
C PRO A 213 5.12 -22.09 -25.87
N PHE A 214 6.34 -22.22 -26.39
CA PHE A 214 6.78 -23.40 -27.11
C PHE A 214 7.15 -24.53 -26.13
N LEU A 215 7.92 -24.22 -25.09
CA LEU A 215 8.39 -25.20 -24.10
C LEU A 215 7.23 -25.93 -23.41
N ARG A 216 6.14 -25.22 -23.08
CA ARG A 216 4.95 -25.85 -22.47
C ARG A 216 4.25 -26.89 -23.36
N SER A 217 4.54 -26.92 -24.67
CA SER A 217 3.98 -27.90 -25.60
C SER A 217 4.80 -29.21 -25.71
N LEU A 218 5.96 -29.24 -25.05
CA LEU A 218 6.86 -30.39 -24.99
C LEU A 218 6.38 -31.39 -23.94
N LYS A 219 6.54 -32.70 -24.21
CA LYS A 219 5.97 -33.75 -23.34
C LYS A 219 6.55 -33.74 -21.92
N ASN A 220 7.84 -33.44 -21.79
CA ASN A 220 8.57 -33.53 -20.52
C ASN A 220 8.74 -32.18 -19.82
N PHE A 221 8.14 -31.10 -20.33
CA PHE A 221 8.34 -29.78 -19.73
C PHE A 221 7.64 -29.65 -18.37
N HIS A 222 6.48 -30.30 -18.19
CA HIS A 222 5.75 -30.21 -16.94
C HIS A 222 6.53 -30.81 -15.76
N SER A 223 7.12 -31.98 -15.91
CA SER A 223 7.98 -32.58 -14.87
C SER A 223 9.23 -31.73 -14.60
N GLY A 224 9.84 -31.18 -15.65
CA GLY A 224 10.96 -30.25 -15.51
C GLY A 224 10.59 -28.96 -14.75
N TRP A 225 9.39 -28.44 -14.97
CA TRP A 225 8.86 -27.31 -14.20
C TRP A 225 8.66 -27.64 -12.73
N GLU A 226 8.08 -28.80 -12.40
CA GLU A 226 7.92 -29.25 -11.01
C GLU A 226 9.28 -29.42 -10.31
N SER A 227 10.26 -30.04 -10.98
CA SER A 227 11.64 -30.15 -10.48
C SER A 227 12.26 -28.76 -10.24
N LEU A 228 12.04 -27.81 -11.15
CA LEU A 228 12.50 -26.42 -10.98
C LEU A 228 11.85 -25.75 -9.75
N LEU A 229 10.55 -25.94 -9.52
CA LEU A 229 9.87 -25.36 -8.35
C LEU A 229 10.41 -25.94 -7.03
N VAL A 230 10.63 -27.26 -6.97
CA VAL A 230 11.25 -27.92 -5.80
C VAL A 230 12.65 -27.37 -5.57
N PHE A 231 13.43 -27.21 -6.64
CA PHE A 231 14.75 -26.62 -6.57
C PHE A 231 14.72 -25.17 -6.06
N VAL A 232 13.83 -24.33 -6.60
CA VAL A 232 13.67 -22.93 -6.18
C VAL A 232 13.29 -22.87 -4.70
N LYS A 233 12.33 -23.67 -4.26
CA LYS A 233 11.92 -23.77 -2.85
C LYS A 233 13.11 -24.12 -1.95
N ASN A 234 13.89 -25.14 -2.30
CA ASN A 234 15.05 -25.55 -1.52
C ASN A 234 16.17 -24.49 -1.54
N SER A 235 16.36 -23.81 -2.66
CA SER A 235 17.32 -22.71 -2.82
C SER A 235 16.99 -21.53 -1.93
N ILE A 236 15.70 -21.18 -1.80
CA ILE A 236 15.28 -20.08 -0.95
C ILE A 236 15.39 -20.44 0.54
N LEU A 237 15.08 -21.68 0.92
CA LEU A 237 15.11 -22.12 2.31
C LEU A 237 16.51 -22.42 2.84
N ASN A 238 17.38 -22.99 2.00
CA ASN A 238 18.66 -23.56 2.44
C ASN A 238 19.89 -23.01 1.68
N GLY A 239 19.69 -22.26 0.59
CA GLY A 239 20.77 -21.73 -0.25
C GLY A 239 21.40 -20.46 0.32
N SER A 240 22.46 -19.97 -0.33
CA SER A 240 23.01 -18.65 -0.05
C SER A 240 22.07 -17.54 -0.57
N LYS A 241 22.27 -16.33 -0.06
CA LYS A 241 21.47 -15.14 -0.42
C LYS A 241 21.39 -14.95 -1.93
N GLU A 242 22.53 -15.03 -2.61
CA GLU A 242 22.65 -14.80 -4.05
C GLU A 242 21.89 -15.86 -4.85
N VAL A 243 21.97 -17.13 -4.42
CA VAL A 243 21.25 -18.25 -5.04
C VAL A 243 19.74 -18.10 -4.83
N ALA A 244 19.31 -17.76 -3.61
CA ALA A 244 17.90 -17.51 -3.29
C ALA A 244 17.31 -16.38 -4.16
N LEU A 245 18.03 -15.25 -4.29
CA LEU A 245 17.60 -14.13 -5.14
C LEU A 245 17.54 -14.50 -6.62
N ALA A 246 18.53 -15.27 -7.12
CA ALA A 246 18.50 -15.76 -8.50
C ALA A 246 17.35 -16.74 -8.75
N ALA A 247 16.99 -17.57 -7.76
CA ALA A 247 15.89 -18.52 -7.84
C ALA A 247 14.53 -17.80 -7.86
N ILE A 248 14.34 -16.77 -7.03
CA ILE A 248 13.14 -15.92 -7.03
C ILE A 248 12.99 -15.22 -8.38
N ASN A 249 14.06 -14.58 -8.87
CA ASN A 249 14.07 -13.89 -10.16
C ASN A 249 13.77 -14.83 -11.35
N CYS A 250 14.16 -16.11 -11.27
CA CYS A 250 13.84 -17.10 -12.31
C CYS A 250 12.33 -17.28 -12.50
N LEU A 251 11.58 -17.43 -11.40
CA LEU A 251 10.12 -17.54 -11.44
C LEU A 251 9.47 -16.18 -11.78
N GLN A 252 9.87 -15.11 -11.10
CA GLN A 252 9.33 -13.76 -11.29
C GLN A 252 9.51 -13.28 -12.75
N SER A 253 10.68 -13.44 -13.34
CA SER A 253 10.95 -13.03 -14.72
C SER A 253 10.10 -13.82 -15.72
N THR A 254 9.85 -15.11 -15.46
CA THR A 254 8.97 -15.94 -16.28
C THR A 254 7.53 -15.42 -16.24
N VAL A 255 7.03 -15.11 -15.04
CA VAL A 255 5.69 -14.54 -14.81
C VAL A 255 5.55 -13.19 -15.51
N VAL A 256 6.44 -12.23 -15.24
CA VAL A 256 6.40 -10.88 -15.83
C VAL A 256 6.46 -10.93 -17.35
N SER A 257 7.19 -11.88 -17.93
CA SER A 257 7.37 -11.96 -19.39
C SER A 257 6.18 -12.56 -20.15
N HIS A 258 5.37 -13.39 -19.49
CA HIS A 258 4.38 -14.26 -20.16
C HIS A 258 2.95 -14.13 -19.64
N SER A 259 2.73 -13.71 -18.39
CA SER A 259 1.38 -13.50 -17.86
C SER A 259 0.60 -12.40 -18.61
N PRO A 260 1.18 -11.22 -18.92
CA PRO A 260 0.45 -10.15 -19.63
C PRO A 260 0.07 -10.53 -21.07
N LYS A 261 0.78 -11.51 -21.64
CA LYS A 261 0.54 -12.03 -22.99
C LYS A 261 -0.47 -13.18 -23.01
N GLY A 262 -0.99 -13.61 -21.86
CA GLY A 262 -1.85 -14.80 -21.75
C GLY A 262 -1.14 -16.11 -22.08
N HIS A 263 0.19 -16.11 -22.11
CA HIS A 263 0.99 -17.28 -22.47
C HIS A 263 1.20 -18.25 -21.30
N LEU A 264 1.04 -17.77 -20.07
CA LEU A 264 1.24 -18.53 -18.83
C LEU A 264 -0.12 -19.04 -18.30
N PRO A 265 -0.45 -20.34 -18.40
CA PRO A 265 -1.72 -20.87 -17.89
C PRO A 265 -1.86 -20.74 -16.36
N VAL A 266 -3.10 -20.73 -15.87
CA VAL A 266 -3.44 -20.59 -14.44
C VAL A 266 -2.74 -21.63 -13.56
N THR A 267 -2.56 -22.86 -14.05
CA THR A 267 -1.88 -23.93 -13.30
C THR A 267 -0.43 -23.57 -12.94
N TYR A 268 0.28 -22.90 -13.85
CA TYR A 268 1.65 -22.45 -13.60
C TYR A 268 1.67 -21.27 -12.63
N ILE A 269 0.76 -20.30 -12.78
CA ILE A 269 0.62 -19.17 -11.85
C ILE A 269 0.34 -19.67 -10.43
N ARG A 270 -0.60 -20.61 -10.28
CA ARG A 270 -0.92 -21.25 -9.00
C ARG A 270 0.30 -21.95 -8.41
N SER A 271 1.04 -22.70 -9.22
CA SER A 271 2.26 -23.39 -8.74
C SER A 271 3.36 -22.43 -8.24
N VAL A 272 3.47 -21.22 -8.82
CA VAL A 272 4.38 -20.18 -8.34
C VAL A 272 3.88 -19.60 -7.01
N LEU A 273 2.58 -19.30 -6.89
CA LEU A 273 1.96 -18.82 -5.66
C LEU A 273 2.14 -19.82 -4.51
N ASP A 274 1.86 -21.11 -4.76
CA ASP A 274 2.02 -22.20 -3.79
C ASP A 274 3.49 -22.35 -3.34
N THR A 275 4.43 -22.11 -4.26
CA THR A 275 5.86 -22.16 -3.95
C THR A 275 6.26 -21.03 -3.00
N TYR A 276 5.84 -19.80 -3.28
CA TYR A 276 6.11 -18.65 -2.41
C TYR A 276 5.41 -18.77 -1.05
N GLU A 277 4.16 -19.23 -1.02
CA GLU A 277 3.44 -19.53 0.22
C GLU A 277 4.22 -20.54 1.07
N ALA A 278 4.59 -21.69 0.49
CA ALA A 278 5.25 -22.75 1.22
C ALA A 278 6.63 -22.33 1.77
N VAL A 279 7.32 -21.43 1.07
CA VAL A 279 8.59 -20.84 1.54
C VAL A 279 8.35 -19.87 2.68
N LEU A 280 7.41 -18.94 2.55
CA LEU A 280 7.11 -17.96 3.60
C LEU A 280 6.55 -18.63 4.87
N GLN A 281 5.77 -19.69 4.74
CA GLN A 281 5.28 -20.47 5.88
C GLN A 281 6.42 -21.17 6.65
N LYS A 282 7.45 -21.70 5.97
CA LYS A 282 8.59 -22.40 6.60
C LYS A 282 9.72 -21.48 7.07
N SER A 283 9.92 -20.35 6.40
CA SER A 283 10.97 -19.37 6.75
C SER A 283 10.71 -18.61 8.05
N SER A 284 9.54 -18.81 8.69
CA SER A 284 9.20 -18.21 9.98
C SER A 284 10.10 -18.64 11.13
N ASP A 285 10.84 -19.74 10.95
CA ASP A 285 11.66 -20.32 12.01
C ASP A 285 13.13 -19.83 11.97
N ILE A 286 13.49 -18.96 11.00
CA ILE A 286 14.87 -18.53 10.76
C ILE A 286 14.97 -17.00 10.84
N ASN A 287 15.61 -16.50 11.90
CA ASN A 287 15.92 -15.07 12.11
C ASN A 287 17.33 -14.76 11.61
N ASP A 288 17.44 -14.16 10.43
CA ASP A 288 18.70 -13.61 9.88
C ASP A 288 18.38 -12.42 8.97
N HIS A 289 19.21 -11.36 8.96
CA HIS A 289 19.11 -10.23 8.03
C HIS A 289 19.20 -10.68 6.55
N VAL A 290 19.86 -11.82 6.30
CA VAL A 290 19.86 -12.47 4.99
C VAL A 290 18.44 -12.91 4.60
N ALA A 291 17.64 -13.37 5.56
CA ALA A 291 16.26 -13.78 5.34
C ALA A 291 15.34 -12.58 5.02
N ASP A 292 15.62 -11.38 5.54
CA ASP A 292 14.78 -10.20 5.28
C ASP A 292 14.84 -9.77 3.81
N LYS A 293 16.04 -9.69 3.21
CA LYS A 293 16.15 -9.32 1.80
C LYS A 293 15.49 -10.36 0.88
N VAL A 294 15.55 -11.64 1.25
CA VAL A 294 14.85 -12.73 0.55
C VAL A 294 13.34 -12.57 0.68
N LYS A 295 12.81 -12.30 1.89
CA LYS A 295 11.38 -12.03 2.12
C LYS A 295 10.88 -10.83 1.32
N GLN A 296 11.65 -9.74 1.27
CA GLN A 296 11.33 -8.57 0.44
C GLN A 296 11.21 -8.95 -1.04
N GLU A 297 12.16 -9.73 -1.56
CA GLU A 297 12.14 -10.13 -2.96
C GLU A 297 10.95 -11.05 -3.29
N ILE A 298 10.59 -11.96 -2.37
CA ILE A 298 9.35 -12.77 -2.51
C ILE A 298 8.12 -11.88 -2.53
N LEU A 299 8.04 -10.87 -1.65
CA LEU A 299 6.91 -9.94 -1.59
C LEU A 299 6.78 -9.11 -2.88
N HIS A 300 7.88 -8.60 -3.42
CA HIS A 300 7.88 -7.94 -4.73
C HIS A 300 7.44 -8.92 -5.83
N ALA A 301 7.94 -10.16 -5.82
CA ALA A 301 7.55 -11.18 -6.79
C ALA A 301 6.06 -11.56 -6.68
N LEU A 302 5.47 -11.55 -5.48
CA LEU A 302 4.02 -11.74 -5.26
C LEU A 302 3.20 -10.56 -5.78
N GLY A 303 3.67 -9.33 -5.55
CA GLY A 303 3.09 -8.12 -6.13
C GLY A 303 3.07 -8.19 -7.66
N ASP A 304 4.23 -8.47 -8.26
CA ASP A 304 4.35 -8.65 -9.71
C ASP A 304 3.49 -9.81 -10.23
N LEU A 305 3.44 -10.94 -9.52
CA LEU A 305 2.60 -12.08 -9.90
C LEU A 305 1.13 -11.66 -10.02
N TYR A 306 0.62 -10.92 -9.04
CA TYR A 306 -0.75 -10.44 -9.07
C TYR A 306 -0.98 -9.39 -10.16
N VAL A 307 -0.13 -8.36 -10.22
CA VAL A 307 -0.26 -7.25 -11.19
C VAL A 307 -0.22 -7.77 -12.63
N GLN A 308 0.71 -8.68 -12.93
CA GLN A 308 0.91 -9.18 -14.29
C GLN A 308 -0.11 -10.26 -14.69
N ALA A 309 -0.78 -10.91 -13.73
CA ALA A 309 -1.74 -11.99 -13.97
C ALA A 309 -3.13 -11.71 -13.40
N GLN A 310 -3.49 -10.44 -13.16
CA GLN A 310 -4.69 -10.05 -12.42
C GLN A 310 -5.98 -10.68 -12.97
N GLY A 311 -6.12 -10.71 -14.31
CA GLY A 311 -7.27 -11.30 -15.01
C GLY A 311 -7.38 -12.82 -14.92
N MET A 312 -6.35 -13.50 -14.40
CA MET A 312 -6.27 -14.95 -14.27
C MET A 312 -6.51 -15.44 -12.85
N PHE A 313 -6.51 -14.54 -11.86
CA PHE A 313 -6.78 -14.87 -10.46
C PHE A 313 -8.27 -15.14 -10.26
N ASP A 314 -8.59 -16.25 -9.61
CA ASP A 314 -9.91 -16.51 -9.03
C ASP A 314 -9.96 -16.03 -7.55
N ASN A 315 -11.13 -16.15 -6.93
CA ASN A 315 -11.34 -15.73 -5.55
C ASN A 315 -10.44 -16.49 -4.56
N ASP A 316 -10.12 -17.76 -4.83
CA ASP A 316 -9.35 -18.59 -3.90
C ASP A 316 -7.86 -18.27 -3.99
N MET A 317 -7.33 -18.06 -5.19
CA MET A 317 -5.98 -17.56 -5.42
C MET A 317 -5.80 -16.16 -4.81
N TYR A 318 -6.80 -15.29 -4.91
CA TYR A 318 -6.73 -13.97 -4.29
C TYR A 318 -6.74 -14.05 -2.76
N LYS A 319 -7.59 -14.89 -2.16
CA LYS A 319 -7.58 -15.14 -0.71
C LYS A 319 -6.22 -15.68 -0.26
N GLN A 320 -5.65 -16.65 -0.99
CA GLN A 320 -4.34 -17.20 -0.72
C GLN A 320 -3.25 -16.11 -0.75
N LEU A 321 -3.25 -15.25 -1.79
CA LEU A 321 -2.34 -14.10 -1.87
C LEU A 321 -2.44 -13.20 -0.64
N ILE A 322 -3.65 -12.82 -0.24
CA ILE A 322 -3.88 -11.94 0.92
C ILE A 322 -3.44 -12.62 2.23
N LEU A 323 -3.66 -13.93 2.39
CA LEU A 323 -3.21 -14.69 3.57
C LEU A 323 -1.68 -14.80 3.62
N VAL A 324 -1.03 -14.98 2.48
CA VAL A 324 0.44 -15.02 2.38
C VAL A 324 1.04 -13.66 2.75
N VAL A 325 0.45 -12.57 2.26
CA VAL A 325 0.84 -11.20 2.61
C VAL A 325 0.61 -10.92 4.10
N ASP A 326 -0.53 -11.32 4.65
CA ASP A 326 -0.84 -11.16 6.09
C ASP A 326 0.13 -11.94 6.99
N SER A 327 0.48 -13.16 6.57
CA SER A 327 1.48 -13.99 7.27
C SER A 327 2.86 -13.34 7.30
N ALA A 328 3.19 -12.49 6.32
CA ALA A 328 4.43 -11.70 6.33
C ALA A 328 4.35 -10.52 7.31
N ILE A 329 3.17 -9.91 7.53
CA ILE A 329 2.95 -8.73 8.40
C ILE A 329 2.77 -9.09 9.89
N ARG A 330 2.10 -10.20 10.22
CA ARG A 330 1.83 -10.54 11.65
C ARG A 330 3.05 -11.05 12.40
N ARG A 331 4.09 -11.48 11.69
CA ARG A 331 5.30 -12.08 12.26
C ARG A 331 6.37 -11.11 12.80
N PRO A 332 6.46 -9.82 12.40
CA PRO A 332 7.30 -8.83 13.11
C PRO A 332 6.84 -8.45 14.52
N LYS A 333 5.66 -8.88 15.00
CA LYS A 333 5.22 -8.63 16.38
C LYS A 333 6.04 -9.36 17.45
N ILE A 334 6.88 -10.36 17.08
CA ILE A 334 7.54 -11.27 18.02
C ILE A 334 9.09 -11.12 18.05
N THR A 335 9.70 -10.48 17.05
CA THR A 335 11.17 -10.42 16.93
C THR A 335 11.71 -9.03 17.24
N ASN A 336 11.96 -8.83 18.53
CA ASN A 336 12.33 -7.58 19.19
C ASN A 336 13.75 -7.05 18.91
N ASN A 337 14.39 -7.38 17.78
CA ASN A 337 15.84 -7.12 17.58
C ASN A 337 16.19 -6.52 16.20
N ASN A 338 15.40 -5.59 15.66
CA ASN A 338 15.83 -4.82 14.47
C ASN A 338 16.51 -3.53 14.91
N PHE A 339 17.85 -3.46 14.74
CA PHE A 339 18.67 -2.28 15.04
C PHE A 339 18.15 -0.99 14.37
N GLU A 340 17.44 -1.08 13.24
CA GLU A 340 16.81 0.09 12.57
C GLU A 340 15.52 0.58 13.26
N ALA A 341 14.80 -0.28 13.99
CA ALA A 341 13.62 0.12 14.77
C ALA A 341 14.02 1.07 15.93
N GLU A 342 15.25 0.93 16.44
CA GLU A 342 15.83 1.84 17.44
C GLU A 342 16.07 3.26 16.89
N TYR A 343 16.17 3.43 15.56
CA TYR A 343 16.35 4.74 14.90
C TYR A 343 15.05 5.31 14.29
N GLY A 344 13.90 4.69 14.55
CA GLY A 344 12.61 5.20 14.07
C GLY A 344 12.38 5.01 12.56
N HIS A 345 12.87 3.89 12.00
CA HIS A 345 12.59 3.50 10.61
C HIS A 345 11.64 2.31 10.53
N VAL A 346 10.78 2.28 9.49
CA VAL A 346 9.93 1.11 9.19
C VAL A 346 10.84 -0.04 8.73
N PRO A 347 10.74 -1.24 9.31
CA PRO A 347 11.50 -2.42 8.94
C PRO A 347 11.48 -2.71 7.43
N PRO A 348 12.56 -3.23 6.85
CA PRO A 348 12.67 -3.43 5.40
C PRO A 348 11.51 -4.23 4.80
N VAL A 349 11.08 -5.32 5.45
CA VAL A 349 9.96 -6.16 5.00
C VAL A 349 8.63 -5.41 5.03
N GLU A 350 8.34 -4.68 6.12
CA GLU A 350 7.13 -3.85 6.26
C GLU A 350 7.10 -2.69 5.25
N ARG A 351 8.27 -2.11 4.93
CA ARG A 351 8.40 -1.09 3.89
C ARG A 351 8.03 -1.65 2.50
N THR A 352 8.58 -2.81 2.15
CA THR A 352 8.22 -3.50 0.90
C THR A 352 6.73 -3.83 0.86
N LEU A 353 6.12 -4.21 1.99
CA LEU A 353 4.68 -4.44 2.07
C LEU A 353 3.88 -3.18 1.73
N LEU A 354 4.22 -2.04 2.34
CA LEU A 354 3.58 -0.75 2.06
C LEU A 354 3.69 -0.34 0.58
N GLU A 355 4.78 -0.72 -0.10
CA GLU A 355 4.97 -0.47 -1.54
C GLU A 355 4.09 -1.36 -2.44
N ILE A 356 3.85 -2.62 -2.05
CA ILE A 356 3.03 -3.56 -2.85
C ILE A 356 1.53 -3.43 -2.57
N LEU A 357 1.11 -3.07 -1.35
CA LEU A 357 -0.30 -3.06 -0.93
C LEU A 357 -1.23 -2.27 -1.87
N PRO A 358 -0.89 -1.04 -2.32
CA PRO A 358 -1.73 -0.31 -3.28
C PRO A 358 -1.92 -1.04 -4.62
N GLN A 359 -0.96 -1.89 -5.01
CA GLN A 359 -0.98 -2.64 -6.26
C GLN A 359 -1.87 -3.89 -6.18
N LEU A 360 -2.17 -4.36 -4.97
CA LEU A 360 -2.98 -5.56 -4.72
C LEU A 360 -4.50 -5.31 -4.80
N ARG A 361 -4.93 -4.15 -5.28
CA ARG A 361 -6.36 -3.83 -5.47
C ARG A 361 -7.09 -4.91 -6.30
N PRO A 362 -8.25 -5.42 -5.86
CA PRO A 362 -8.99 -6.43 -6.61
C PRO A 362 -9.37 -5.99 -8.02
N ALA A 363 -9.27 -6.92 -8.98
CA ALA A 363 -9.76 -6.74 -10.34
C ALA A 363 -11.29 -6.64 -10.37
N ALA A 364 -11.86 -6.16 -11.48
CA ALA A 364 -13.31 -6.02 -11.64
C ALA A 364 -14.10 -7.32 -11.41
N HIS A 365 -13.57 -8.48 -11.84
CA HIS A 365 -14.19 -9.79 -11.61
C HIS A 365 -14.02 -10.33 -10.18
N LEU A 366 -13.18 -9.68 -9.36
CA LEU A 366 -12.91 -10.00 -7.96
C LEU A 366 -13.52 -8.95 -7.02
N SER A 367 -14.61 -8.27 -7.43
CA SER A 367 -15.21 -7.17 -6.66
C SER A 367 -15.44 -7.51 -5.18
N THR A 368 -15.96 -8.70 -4.89
CA THR A 368 -16.24 -9.11 -3.50
C THR A 368 -15.00 -9.23 -2.61
N MET A 369 -13.80 -9.27 -3.20
CA MET A 369 -12.54 -9.33 -2.46
C MET A 369 -12.09 -7.97 -1.92
N TRP A 370 -12.72 -6.86 -2.31
CA TRP A 370 -12.43 -5.53 -1.75
C TRP A 370 -12.66 -5.48 -0.24
N VAL A 371 -13.78 -6.06 0.21
CA VAL A 371 -14.11 -6.14 1.63
C VAL A 371 -13.07 -6.98 2.38
N LEU A 372 -12.62 -8.10 1.80
CA LEU A 372 -11.59 -8.95 2.39
C LEU A 372 -10.26 -8.21 2.55
N LEU A 373 -9.78 -7.55 1.49
CA LEU A 373 -8.54 -6.79 1.52
C LEU A 373 -8.59 -5.70 2.59
N LEU A 374 -9.60 -4.82 2.51
CA LEU A 374 -9.71 -3.68 3.42
C LEU A 374 -9.87 -4.15 4.86
N ARG A 375 -10.75 -5.13 5.12
CA ARG A 375 -10.93 -5.69 6.46
C ARG A 375 -9.63 -6.27 7.00
N ASN A 376 -8.82 -6.95 6.19
CA ASN A 376 -7.52 -7.45 6.63
C ASN A 376 -6.58 -6.30 7.03
N LEU A 377 -6.48 -5.25 6.21
CA LEU A 377 -5.65 -4.08 6.52
C LEU A 377 -6.08 -3.37 7.82
N LEU A 378 -7.39 -3.29 8.09
CA LEU A 378 -7.91 -2.70 9.32
C LEU A 378 -7.46 -3.43 10.58
N HIS A 379 -7.12 -4.73 10.53
CA HIS A 379 -6.63 -5.49 11.69
C HIS A 379 -5.23 -5.07 12.15
N TYR A 380 -4.48 -4.33 11.32
CA TYR A 380 -3.18 -3.79 11.72
C TYR A 380 -3.28 -2.46 12.46
N LEU A 381 -4.40 -1.77 12.34
CA LEU A 381 -4.67 -0.54 13.09
C LEU A 381 -5.01 -0.87 14.56
N PRO A 382 -4.99 0.13 15.47
CA PRO A 382 -5.34 -0.07 16.87
C PRO A 382 -6.70 -0.77 17.02
N ALA A 383 -6.68 -1.93 17.70
CA ALA A 383 -7.88 -2.67 18.02
C ALA A 383 -8.72 -1.90 19.06
N ALA A 384 -10.01 -2.23 19.17
CA ALA A 384 -10.77 -1.78 20.34
C ALA A 384 -10.11 -2.37 21.59
N ASP A 385 -9.99 -1.55 22.65
CA ASP A 385 -9.84 -2.08 23.99
C ASP A 385 -10.94 -3.12 24.23
N PRO A 386 -10.63 -4.30 24.80
CA PRO A 386 -11.64 -5.28 25.18
C PRO A 386 -12.38 -4.78 26.42
N ILE A 387 -13.17 -3.72 26.28
CA ILE A 387 -14.11 -3.26 27.29
C ILE A 387 -15.44 -3.00 26.59
N LEU A 388 -16.34 -3.97 26.77
CA LEU A 388 -17.78 -3.98 26.44
C LEU A 388 -18.15 -4.36 25.00
N ASP A 389 -18.02 -5.64 24.65
CA ASP A 389 -19.02 -6.28 23.78
C ASP A 389 -19.07 -7.80 24.04
N ASP A 390 -19.86 -8.18 25.06
CA ASP A 390 -20.23 -9.57 25.34
C ASP A 390 -21.43 -9.93 24.46
N ASN A 391 -21.21 -10.08 23.14
CA ASN A 391 -22.10 -10.81 22.22
C ASN A 391 -21.45 -10.84 20.83
N GLU A 392 -20.73 -11.92 20.48
CA GLU A 392 -20.77 -12.58 19.17
C GLU A 392 -19.82 -13.80 19.17
N ASP A 393 -20.36 -14.92 18.70
CA ASP A 393 -19.80 -16.27 18.75
C ASP A 393 -18.89 -16.51 17.53
N TYR A 394 -17.73 -15.85 17.50
CA TYR A 394 -16.63 -16.13 16.56
C TYR A 394 -15.36 -16.48 17.35
N PRO A 395 -14.49 -17.38 16.84
CA PRO A 395 -13.32 -17.85 17.57
C PRO A 395 -12.37 -16.68 17.88
N LYS A 396 -12.34 -16.27 19.14
CA LYS A 396 -11.47 -15.23 19.69
C LYS A 396 -10.00 -15.70 19.68
N PRO A 397 -9.07 -15.02 19.01
CA PRO A 397 -7.65 -15.22 19.26
C PRO A 397 -7.25 -14.44 20.54
N ALA A 398 -6.54 -15.10 21.44
CA ALA A 398 -6.10 -14.54 22.72
C ALA A 398 -5.21 -13.30 22.52
N VAL A 399 -5.81 -12.11 22.68
CA VAL A 399 -5.09 -10.88 22.98
C VAL A 399 -5.03 -10.80 24.50
N SER A 400 -4.05 -11.48 25.09
CA SER A 400 -3.73 -11.27 26.50
C SER A 400 -3.00 -9.93 26.62
N SER A 401 -3.69 -8.96 27.22
CA SER A 401 -3.08 -7.77 27.81
C SER A 401 -2.06 -8.21 28.87
N VAL A 402 -0.79 -8.30 28.50
CA VAL A 402 0.29 -8.42 29.49
C VAL A 402 0.65 -7.00 29.91
N ALA A 403 -0.13 -6.46 30.85
CA ALA A 403 0.35 -5.44 31.75
C ALA A 403 1.24 -6.13 32.79
N SER A 404 2.50 -6.39 32.43
CA SER A 404 3.53 -6.72 33.42
C SER A 404 4.04 -5.42 34.03
N THR A 405 3.51 -5.12 35.21
CA THR A 405 3.98 -4.08 36.11
C THR A 405 5.36 -4.46 36.62
N GLU A 406 6.44 -3.96 36.01
CA GLU A 406 7.77 -3.91 36.63
C GLU A 406 8.67 -2.91 35.88
N GLY A 407 8.75 -1.67 36.40
CA GLY A 407 9.99 -0.88 36.47
C GLY A 407 10.88 -0.66 35.23
N GLY A 408 10.37 -0.71 34.01
CA GLY A 408 11.10 -0.32 32.78
C GLY A 408 10.23 0.57 31.90
N GLU A 409 10.79 1.67 31.39
CA GLU A 409 10.13 2.59 30.46
C GLU A 409 9.43 1.83 29.32
N LEU A 410 8.17 2.19 29.08
CA LEU A 410 7.29 1.68 28.04
C LEU A 410 7.84 2.01 26.63
N VAL A 411 8.82 1.24 26.17
CA VAL A 411 9.17 1.16 24.73
C VAL A 411 8.15 0.24 24.05
N LEU A 412 6.88 0.64 24.02
CA LEU A 412 5.89 -0.01 23.16
C LEU A 412 6.12 0.46 21.71
N ASN A 413 7.16 -0.12 21.10
CA ASN A 413 7.34 -0.38 19.67
C ASN A 413 7.12 0.80 18.68
N ASN A 414 7.97 1.84 18.74
CA ASN A 414 8.01 2.98 17.79
C ASN A 414 7.93 2.56 16.31
N SER A 415 8.49 1.40 15.95
CA SER A 415 8.45 0.84 14.60
C SER A 415 7.03 0.50 14.12
N TYR A 416 6.22 -0.13 14.96
CA TYR A 416 4.86 -0.53 14.61
C TYR A 416 3.94 0.69 14.46
N ASN A 417 4.16 1.73 15.28
CA ASN A 417 3.47 3.01 15.14
C ASN A 417 3.78 3.65 13.78
N LEU A 418 5.04 3.65 13.35
CA LEU A 418 5.42 4.20 12.04
C LEU A 418 4.85 3.40 10.86
N PHE A 419 4.74 2.06 11.00
CA PHE A 419 4.05 1.24 10.01
C PHE A 419 2.56 1.63 9.90
N MET A 420 1.86 1.75 11.04
CA MET A 420 0.45 2.18 11.06
C MET A 420 0.28 3.57 10.44
N GLU A 421 1.18 4.51 10.72
CA GLU A 421 1.19 5.83 10.11
C GLU A 421 1.23 5.76 8.58
N LYS A 422 2.09 4.91 8.02
CA LYS A 422 2.16 4.76 6.55
C LYS A 422 1.00 3.95 5.98
N LEU A 423 0.40 3.07 6.77
CA LEU A 423 -0.72 2.24 6.35
C LEU A 423 -2.04 3.04 6.24
N VAL A 424 -2.31 4.00 7.12
CA VAL A 424 -3.55 4.79 7.10
C VAL A 424 -3.81 5.46 5.73
N PRO A 425 -2.85 6.19 5.12
CA PRO A 425 -3.03 6.74 3.78
C PRO A 425 -3.31 5.67 2.70
N VAL A 426 -2.67 4.50 2.79
CA VAL A 426 -2.89 3.39 1.85
C VAL A 426 -4.32 2.84 1.97
N ILE A 427 -4.82 2.68 3.19
CA ILE A 427 -6.21 2.25 3.44
C ILE A 427 -7.20 3.26 2.86
N VAL A 428 -6.97 4.56 3.09
CA VAL A 428 -7.83 5.63 2.58
C VAL A 428 -7.84 5.62 1.05
N GLU A 429 -6.67 5.53 0.40
CA GLU A 429 -6.58 5.47 -1.07
C GLU A 429 -7.32 4.25 -1.64
N LEU A 430 -7.06 3.06 -1.10
CA LEU A 430 -7.74 1.82 -1.53
C LEU A 430 -9.25 1.92 -1.32
N PHE A 431 -9.71 2.44 -0.18
CA PHE A 431 -11.12 2.62 0.11
C PHE A 431 -11.82 3.57 -0.88
N LEU A 432 -11.15 4.65 -1.28
CA LEU A 432 -11.68 5.61 -2.26
C LEU A 432 -11.76 5.02 -3.69
N GLN A 433 -10.92 4.04 -4.00
CA GLN A 433 -10.94 3.31 -5.29
C GLN A 433 -11.94 2.14 -5.33
N ALA A 434 -12.46 1.71 -4.18
CA ALA A 434 -13.35 0.55 -4.09
C ALA A 434 -14.70 0.78 -4.81
N PRO A 435 -15.29 -0.24 -5.46
CA PRO A 435 -16.63 -0.16 -6.05
C PRO A 435 -17.68 0.23 -5.00
N VAL A 436 -18.67 1.02 -5.42
CA VAL A 436 -19.68 1.63 -4.52
C VAL A 436 -20.35 0.61 -3.59
N THR A 437 -20.77 -0.54 -4.12
CA THR A 437 -21.45 -1.60 -3.34
C THR A 437 -20.56 -2.13 -2.22
N GLU A 438 -19.30 -2.44 -2.53
CA GLU A 438 -18.35 -3.00 -1.56
C GLU A 438 -17.84 -1.95 -0.57
N LYS A 439 -17.67 -0.71 -1.06
CA LYS A 439 -17.33 0.45 -0.24
C LYS A 439 -18.34 0.61 0.90
N TYR A 440 -19.64 0.58 0.60
CA TYR A 440 -20.70 0.70 1.62
C TYR A 440 -20.77 -0.47 2.61
N ASN A 441 -20.30 -1.67 2.23
CA ASN A 441 -20.25 -2.83 3.13
C ASN A 441 -19.18 -2.69 4.22
N ILE A 442 -18.06 -2.03 3.92
CA ILE A 442 -16.92 -1.88 4.83
C ILE A 442 -16.76 -0.46 5.42
N PHE A 443 -17.52 0.51 4.92
CA PHE A 443 -17.48 1.91 5.34
C PHE A 443 -17.55 2.08 6.87
N PRO A 444 -18.50 1.46 7.61
CA PRO A 444 -18.58 1.61 9.06
C PRO A 444 -17.30 1.15 9.76
N ASP A 445 -16.73 0.03 9.32
CA ASP A 445 -15.51 -0.54 9.90
C ASP A 445 -14.30 0.37 9.67
N VAL A 446 -14.18 0.99 8.48
CA VAL A 446 -13.11 1.95 8.17
C VAL A 446 -13.22 3.20 9.03
N ILE A 447 -14.41 3.79 9.15
CA ILE A 447 -14.63 4.99 9.97
C ILE A 447 -14.32 4.70 11.44
N ARG A 448 -14.80 3.57 11.96
CA ARG A 448 -14.53 3.15 13.34
C ARG A 448 -13.04 2.99 13.60
N SER A 449 -12.31 2.33 12.69
CA SER A 449 -10.86 2.13 12.82
C SER A 449 -10.07 3.44 12.72
N LEU A 450 -10.46 4.36 11.84
CA LEU A 450 -9.86 5.70 11.79
C LEU A 450 -10.15 6.47 13.08
N GLY A 451 -11.37 6.40 13.62
CA GLY A 451 -11.73 6.95 14.91
C GLY A 451 -10.83 6.47 16.05
N ARG A 452 -10.54 5.17 16.11
CA ARG A 452 -9.59 4.61 17.08
C ARG A 452 -8.18 5.19 16.89
N CYS A 453 -7.71 5.28 15.65
CA CYS A 453 -6.42 5.93 15.36
C CYS A 453 -6.41 7.41 15.79
N MET A 454 -7.52 8.14 15.66
CA MET A 454 -7.62 9.53 16.12
C MET A 454 -7.51 9.63 17.66
N THR A 455 -8.01 8.64 18.41
CA THR A 455 -7.93 8.64 19.88
C THR A 455 -6.52 8.42 20.43
N THR A 456 -5.57 7.89 19.63
CA THR A 456 -4.19 7.69 20.10
C THR A 456 -3.51 9.00 20.49
N ARG A 457 -4.05 10.15 20.07
CA ARG A 457 -3.64 11.48 20.53
C ARG A 457 -3.58 11.61 22.07
N ARG A 458 -4.41 10.86 22.80
CA ARG A 458 -4.41 10.89 24.27
C ARG A 458 -3.12 10.34 24.85
N ASP A 459 -2.67 9.21 24.32
CA ASP A 459 -1.55 8.45 24.86
C ASP A 459 -0.23 8.86 24.17
N ASP A 460 -0.30 9.27 22.90
CA ASP A 460 0.80 9.76 22.08
C ASP A 460 0.39 11.05 21.34
N PRO A 461 0.42 12.22 22.01
CA PRO A 461 0.05 13.51 21.41
C PRO A 461 1.04 13.97 20.33
N ASP A 462 2.30 13.56 20.43
CA ASP A 462 3.37 13.91 19.49
C ASP A 462 3.36 13.03 18.24
N GLY A 463 2.83 11.81 18.34
CA GLY A 463 2.69 10.85 17.25
C GLY A 463 1.90 11.36 16.05
N ASN A 464 2.25 10.92 14.84
CA ASN A 464 1.64 11.39 13.61
C ASN A 464 0.43 10.53 13.18
N LEU A 465 0.23 9.37 13.79
CA LEU A 465 -0.88 8.44 13.47
C LEU A 465 -2.26 9.11 13.58
N TRP A 466 -2.53 9.79 14.69
CA TRP A 466 -3.83 10.44 14.88
C TRP A 466 -4.06 11.57 13.87
N ARG A 467 -3.01 12.32 13.48
CA ARG A 467 -3.09 13.40 12.49
C ARG A 467 -3.46 12.85 11.12
N LEU A 468 -2.76 11.79 10.69
CA LEU A 468 -3.04 11.10 9.44
C LEU A 468 -4.44 10.46 9.43
N ALA A 469 -4.91 9.97 10.59
CA ALA A 469 -6.26 9.44 10.72
C ALA A 469 -7.34 10.53 10.61
N VAL A 470 -7.12 11.71 11.20
CA VAL A 470 -8.00 12.88 11.04
C VAL A 470 -8.08 13.28 9.56
N ASP A 471 -6.94 13.41 8.89
CA ASP A 471 -6.89 13.76 7.45
C ASP A 471 -7.57 12.69 6.57
N GLY A 472 -7.33 11.41 6.87
CA GLY A 472 -7.97 10.29 6.19
C GLY A 472 -9.49 10.26 6.36
N PHE A 473 -9.96 10.47 7.60
CA PHE A 473 -11.37 10.55 7.94
C PHE A 473 -12.05 11.71 7.19
N HIS A 474 -11.42 12.89 7.18
CA HIS A 474 -11.90 14.04 6.41
C HIS A 474 -12.03 13.75 4.92
N HIS A 475 -10.98 13.18 4.32
CA HIS A 475 -10.97 12.88 2.90
C HIS A 475 -12.12 11.94 2.51
N ILE A 476 -12.32 10.87 3.30
CA ILE A 476 -13.39 9.91 3.07
C ILE A 476 -14.77 10.56 3.17
N LEU A 477 -15.01 11.39 4.20
CA LEU A 477 -16.30 12.04 4.39
C LEU A 477 -16.61 13.08 3.32
N ILE A 478 -15.63 13.90 2.93
CA ILE A 478 -15.80 14.90 1.86
C ILE A 478 -16.09 14.20 0.53
N ASP A 479 -15.41 13.09 0.22
CA ASP A 479 -15.67 12.30 -0.98
C ASP A 479 -17.08 11.69 -1.00
N ASP A 480 -17.54 11.09 0.11
CA ASP A 480 -18.89 10.49 0.19
C ASP A 480 -19.98 11.57 0.06
N VAL A 481 -19.88 12.65 0.85
CA VAL A 481 -20.86 13.75 0.82
C VAL A 481 -20.87 14.46 -0.54
N GLY A 482 -19.69 14.66 -1.15
CA GLY A 482 -19.57 15.29 -2.47
C GLY A 482 -20.21 14.47 -3.59
N LYS A 483 -20.09 13.14 -3.55
CA LYS A 483 -20.66 12.24 -4.56
C LYS A 483 -22.17 12.04 -4.44
N LEU A 484 -22.74 12.20 -3.25
CA LEU A 484 -24.20 12.12 -3.04
C LEU A 484 -24.97 13.17 -3.84
N ASN A 485 -24.41 14.37 -3.98
CA ASN A 485 -24.99 15.45 -4.77
C ASN A 485 -25.10 15.12 -6.28
N LEU A 486 -24.46 14.03 -6.73
CA LEU A 486 -24.40 13.58 -8.13
C LEU A 486 -25.06 12.21 -8.35
N ALA A 487 -25.50 11.52 -7.29
CA ALA A 487 -26.01 10.15 -7.36
C ALA A 487 -27.50 10.08 -7.76
N SER A 488 -27.87 9.06 -8.54
CA SER A 488 -29.24 8.83 -9.00
C SER A 488 -30.14 8.23 -7.90
N GLU A 489 -31.42 8.60 -7.85
CA GLU A 489 -32.42 8.17 -6.84
C GLU A 489 -32.51 6.64 -6.65
N LYS A 490 -32.16 5.84 -7.67
CA LYS A 490 -32.23 4.37 -7.59
C LYS A 490 -31.14 3.76 -6.70
N ASP A 491 -29.94 4.36 -6.64
CA ASP A 491 -28.81 3.83 -5.83
C ASP A 491 -28.99 4.12 -4.32
N LEU A 492 -29.82 5.10 -3.97
CA LEU A 492 -30.07 5.55 -2.60
C LEU A 492 -31.07 4.66 -1.84
N THR A 493 -31.94 3.93 -2.55
CA THR A 493 -33.00 3.13 -1.91
C THR A 493 -32.51 1.80 -1.33
N ILE A 494 -31.47 1.20 -1.93
CA ILE A 494 -30.91 -0.10 -1.51
C ILE A 494 -29.96 0.05 -0.30
N THR A 495 -29.45 1.26 -0.04
CA THR A 495 -28.37 1.53 0.93
C THR A 495 -28.81 2.25 2.21
N ARG A 496 -30.11 2.57 2.38
CA ARG A 496 -30.59 3.43 3.48
C ARG A 496 -30.23 2.94 4.89
N SER A 497 -30.30 1.62 5.13
CA SER A 497 -29.93 1.04 6.43
C SER A 497 -28.42 1.14 6.68
N SER A 498 -27.61 0.82 5.67
CA SER A 498 -26.15 0.92 5.75
C SER A 498 -25.69 2.36 5.93
N ARG A 499 -26.35 3.33 5.28
CA ARG A 499 -26.06 4.76 5.45
C ARG A 499 -26.38 5.27 6.85
N ASN A 500 -27.47 4.81 7.46
CA ASN A 500 -27.76 5.11 8.87
C ASN A 500 -26.64 4.60 9.79
N GLN A 501 -26.19 3.34 9.60
CA GLN A 501 -25.08 2.79 10.36
C GLN A 501 -23.79 3.61 10.18
N ILE A 502 -23.46 4.02 8.95
CA ILE A 502 -22.29 4.87 8.68
C ILE A 502 -22.38 6.18 9.45
N TRP A 503 -23.53 6.87 9.37
CA TRP A 503 -23.71 8.14 10.07
C TRP A 503 -23.63 7.99 11.60
N LYS A 504 -24.03 6.84 12.16
CA LYS A 504 -23.85 6.57 13.60
C LYS A 504 -22.37 6.50 13.96
N GLU A 505 -21.58 5.74 13.21
CA GLU A 505 -20.12 5.66 13.44
C GLU A 505 -19.45 7.02 13.26
N VAL A 506 -19.86 7.81 12.25
CA VAL A 506 -19.35 9.17 12.04
C VAL A 506 -19.66 10.06 13.24
N ALA A 507 -20.87 10.01 13.76
CA ALA A 507 -21.25 10.77 14.95
C ALA A 507 -20.48 10.32 16.20
N ASP A 508 -20.25 9.02 16.37
CA ASP A 508 -19.46 8.47 17.47
C ASP A 508 -18.00 8.97 17.39
N VAL A 509 -17.39 8.99 16.20
CA VAL A 509 -16.04 9.52 15.99
C VAL A 509 -15.98 11.02 16.30
N TYR A 510 -16.92 11.81 15.82
CA TYR A 510 -16.98 13.24 16.14
C TYR A 510 -17.17 13.50 17.63
N GLU A 511 -18.10 12.79 18.27
CA GLU A 511 -18.37 12.92 19.70
C GLU A 511 -17.11 12.56 20.52
N LEU A 512 -16.51 11.41 20.23
CA LEU A 512 -15.33 10.95 20.94
C LEU A 512 -14.14 11.90 20.75
N PHE A 513 -13.83 12.28 19.51
CA PHE A 513 -12.65 13.09 19.20
C PHE A 513 -12.80 14.56 19.59
N LEU A 514 -13.92 15.21 19.24
CA LEU A 514 -14.12 16.63 19.53
C LEU A 514 -14.29 16.86 21.03
N VAL A 515 -15.12 16.06 21.71
CA VAL A 515 -15.38 16.23 23.15
C VAL A 515 -14.22 15.68 23.99
N GLY A 516 -13.65 14.54 23.59
CA GLY A 516 -12.60 13.85 24.34
C GLY A 516 -11.22 14.48 24.19
N HIS A 517 -10.83 14.93 22.99
CA HIS A 517 -9.41 15.21 22.69
C HIS A 517 -9.12 16.63 22.20
N CYS A 518 -9.99 17.23 21.38
CA CYS A 518 -9.74 18.56 20.82
C CYS A 518 -9.86 19.68 21.86
N GLY A 519 -9.21 20.83 21.66
CA GLY A 519 -9.40 22.04 22.48
C GLY A 519 -9.11 21.85 23.97
N ARG A 520 -8.17 20.95 24.31
CA ARG A 520 -7.69 20.70 25.68
C ARG A 520 -6.29 21.25 25.88
N ALA A 521 -5.97 21.55 27.13
CA ALA A 521 -4.62 22.01 27.51
C ALA A 521 -3.62 20.87 27.28
N LEU A 522 -2.62 21.13 26.44
CA LEU A 522 -1.51 20.22 26.20
C LEU A 522 -0.36 20.57 27.16
N PRO A 523 0.45 19.60 27.63
CA PRO A 523 1.59 19.87 28.50
C PRO A 523 2.57 20.86 27.84
N ALA A 524 3.01 21.88 28.57
CA ALA A 524 3.81 22.99 28.04
C ALA A 524 5.17 22.57 27.44
N HIS A 525 5.65 21.37 27.75
CA HIS A 525 6.93 20.81 27.32
C HIS A 525 6.82 19.76 26.20
N ALA A 526 5.60 19.38 25.78
CA ALA A 526 5.40 18.25 24.86
C ALA A 526 5.73 18.60 23.39
N LEU A 527 5.25 19.75 22.90
CA LEU A 527 5.24 20.05 21.46
C LEU A 527 6.05 21.30 21.09
N SER A 528 6.75 21.21 19.96
CA SER A 528 7.29 22.39 19.26
C SER A 528 6.16 23.34 18.85
N ALA A 529 6.45 24.64 18.74
CA ALA A 529 5.45 25.65 18.34
C ALA A 529 4.80 25.34 16.98
N ALA A 530 5.59 24.84 16.02
CA ALA A 530 5.09 24.46 14.69
C ALA A 530 4.17 23.23 14.74
N ALA A 531 4.46 22.26 15.62
CA ALA A 531 3.59 21.09 15.81
C ALA A 531 2.26 21.50 16.45
N ARG A 532 2.28 22.38 17.45
CA ARG A 532 1.07 22.91 18.10
C ARG A 532 0.17 23.67 17.12
N GLN A 533 0.75 24.53 16.27
CA GLN A 533 -0.01 25.25 15.24
C GLN A 533 -0.66 24.30 14.23
N ARG A 534 0.03 23.22 13.86
CA ARG A 534 -0.52 22.18 12.97
C ARG A 534 -1.71 21.47 13.63
N ASP A 535 -1.60 21.15 14.91
CA ASP A 535 -2.66 20.50 15.67
C ASP A 535 -3.88 21.40 15.79
N GLU A 536 -3.68 22.67 16.14
CA GLU A 536 -4.77 23.66 16.18
C GLU A 536 -5.44 23.81 14.81
N TYR A 537 -4.67 23.83 13.71
CA TYR A 537 -5.25 23.88 12.36
C TYR A 537 -6.10 22.63 12.06
N LEU A 538 -5.62 21.44 12.40
CA LEU A 538 -6.38 20.20 12.22
C LEU A 538 -7.67 20.19 13.04
N GLU A 539 -7.63 20.68 14.28
CA GLU A 539 -8.81 20.84 15.14
C GLU A 539 -9.84 21.83 14.58
N MET A 540 -9.40 22.95 14.01
CA MET A 540 -10.34 23.88 13.35
C MET A 540 -10.91 23.27 12.07
N ASN A 541 -10.08 22.60 11.28
CA ASN A 541 -10.51 22.00 10.03
C ASN A 541 -11.56 20.89 10.24
N ILE A 542 -11.42 20.05 11.28
CA ILE A 542 -12.44 19.04 11.61
C ILE A 542 -13.79 19.67 12.01
N LEU A 543 -13.77 20.82 12.69
CA LEU A 543 -14.96 21.59 13.01
C LEU A 543 -15.57 22.25 11.77
N ASP A 544 -14.74 22.78 10.87
CA ASP A 544 -15.17 23.38 9.60
C ASP A 544 -15.87 22.33 8.72
N ILE A 545 -15.32 21.12 8.64
CA ILE A 545 -15.96 20.02 7.90
C ILE A 545 -17.31 19.64 8.52
N LEU A 546 -17.36 19.46 9.86
CA LEU A 546 -18.62 19.14 10.53
C LEU A 546 -19.67 20.23 10.32
N GLY A 547 -19.33 21.50 10.57
CA GLY A 547 -20.26 22.62 10.48
C GLY A 547 -20.64 22.96 9.04
N ASP A 548 -19.66 23.19 8.17
CA ASP A 548 -19.89 23.79 6.86
C ASP A 548 -20.09 22.76 5.74
N LYS A 549 -19.47 21.57 5.85
CA LYS A 549 -19.53 20.54 4.80
C LYS A 549 -20.53 19.43 5.10
N ILE A 550 -20.85 19.15 6.36
CA ILE A 550 -21.80 18.10 6.74
C ILE A 550 -23.16 18.70 7.16
N LEU A 551 -23.18 19.53 8.21
CA LEU A 551 -24.44 20.03 8.78
C LEU A 551 -25.10 21.12 7.93
N ARG A 552 -24.32 21.95 7.24
CA ARG A 552 -24.85 23.03 6.37
C ARG A 552 -25.17 22.57 4.94
N SER A 553 -24.63 21.44 4.49
CA SER A 553 -24.86 20.95 3.13
C SER A 553 -26.13 20.09 3.04
N GLU A 554 -26.57 19.81 1.83
CA GLU A 554 -27.65 18.83 1.60
C GLU A 554 -27.08 17.43 1.79
N THR A 555 -27.33 16.88 2.97
CA THR A 555 -26.94 15.51 3.31
C THR A 555 -28.16 14.69 3.66
N ASP A 556 -28.01 13.37 3.60
CA ASP A 556 -29.03 12.40 3.98
C ASP A 556 -28.92 12.00 5.47
N VAL A 557 -28.29 12.83 6.29
CA VAL A 557 -28.07 12.54 7.72
C VAL A 557 -29.42 12.42 8.42
N PRO A 558 -29.69 11.31 9.14
CA PRO A 558 -30.88 11.16 9.96
C PRO A 558 -31.03 12.24 11.04
N LEU A 559 -32.27 12.63 11.35
CA LEU A 559 -32.57 13.72 12.28
C LEU A 559 -32.00 13.49 13.70
N ASP A 560 -32.08 12.25 14.19
CA ASP A 560 -31.51 11.87 15.49
C ASP A 560 -29.99 12.05 15.51
N ILE A 561 -29.32 11.80 14.38
CA ILE A 561 -27.87 11.97 14.24
C ILE A 561 -27.51 13.47 14.13
N ILE A 562 -28.29 14.27 13.41
CA ILE A 562 -28.15 15.74 13.38
C ILE A 562 -28.21 16.30 14.82
N GLN A 563 -29.17 15.85 15.62
CA GLN A 563 -29.29 16.27 17.03
C GLN A 563 -28.05 15.90 17.84
N ARG A 564 -27.52 14.68 17.67
CA ARG A 564 -26.27 14.25 18.32
C ARG A 564 -25.07 15.12 17.93
N LEU A 565 -24.90 15.40 16.64
CA LEU A 565 -23.79 16.22 16.14
C LEU A 565 -23.86 17.68 16.64
N ILE A 566 -25.05 18.28 16.65
CA ILE A 566 -25.25 19.62 17.21
C ILE A 566 -25.00 19.64 18.72
N SER A 567 -25.46 18.60 19.44
CA SER A 567 -25.17 18.43 20.87
C SER A 567 -23.67 18.29 21.15
N THR A 568 -22.93 17.59 20.28
CA THR A 568 -21.46 17.51 20.33
C THR A 568 -20.81 18.89 20.19
N LEU A 569 -21.25 19.70 19.22
CA LEU A 569 -20.78 21.09 19.08
C LEU A 569 -21.07 21.93 20.33
N ASP A 570 -22.27 21.80 20.92
CA ASP A 570 -22.65 22.50 22.14
C ASP A 570 -21.79 22.11 23.35
N ARG A 571 -21.51 20.82 23.53
CA ARG A 571 -20.61 20.33 24.60
C ARG A 571 -19.19 20.87 24.45
N CYS A 572 -18.73 21.11 23.22
CA CYS A 572 -17.44 21.75 22.98
C CYS A 572 -17.49 23.27 23.20
N ALA A 573 -18.60 23.91 22.80
CA ALA A 573 -18.86 25.34 23.02
C ALA A 573 -19.07 25.68 24.50
N SER A 574 -19.45 24.72 25.34
CA SER A 574 -19.74 24.96 26.75
C SER A 574 -18.50 25.08 27.64
N ARG A 575 -17.31 24.69 27.15
CA ARG A 575 -16.15 24.42 28.00
C ARG A 575 -15.68 25.61 28.80
N THR A 576 -15.54 26.78 28.16
CA THR A 576 -15.17 28.00 28.88
C THR A 576 -16.23 28.31 29.93
N SER A 577 -17.51 28.33 29.53
CA SER A 577 -18.62 28.64 30.42
C SER A 577 -18.78 27.70 31.64
N CYS A 578 -18.50 26.41 31.48
CA CYS A 578 -18.74 25.38 32.50
C CYS A 578 -17.61 25.20 33.51
N LEU A 579 -16.42 25.74 33.25
CA LEU A 579 -15.28 25.60 34.15
C LEU A 579 -15.33 26.61 35.30
N PRO A 580 -14.79 26.26 36.49
CA PRO A 580 -14.58 27.22 37.57
C PRO A 580 -13.61 28.33 37.18
N LEU A 581 -13.70 29.49 37.83
CA LEU A 581 -12.89 30.68 37.50
C LEU A 581 -11.40 30.41 37.62
N GLU A 582 -10.97 29.67 38.65
CA GLU A 582 -9.58 29.30 38.89
C GLU A 582 -9.01 28.44 37.76
N THR A 583 -9.86 27.63 37.12
CA THR A 583 -9.44 26.77 36.01
C THR A 583 -9.42 27.55 34.69
N VAL A 584 -10.38 28.47 34.49
CA VAL A 584 -10.41 29.32 33.29
C VAL A 584 -9.23 30.29 33.26
N GLU A 585 -8.78 30.79 34.40
CA GLU A 585 -7.60 31.66 34.50
C GLU A 585 -6.32 30.97 34.00
N LEU A 586 -6.22 29.65 34.18
CA LEU A 586 -5.09 28.83 33.71
C LEU A 586 -5.28 28.27 32.29
N MET A 587 -6.41 28.56 31.64
CA MET A 587 -6.75 28.00 30.34
C MET A 587 -5.84 28.59 29.24
N PRO A 588 -5.17 27.75 28.44
CA PRO A 588 -4.46 28.21 27.25
C PRO A 588 -5.39 28.85 26.22
N SER A 589 -4.91 29.88 25.50
CA SER A 589 -5.72 30.64 24.53
C SER A 589 -6.25 29.79 23.37
N HIS A 590 -5.58 28.71 22.98
CA HIS A 590 -6.08 27.82 21.92
C HIS A 590 -7.33 27.05 22.35
N CYS A 591 -7.47 26.70 23.64
CA CYS A 591 -8.64 26.02 24.18
C CYS A 591 -9.88 26.93 24.12
N SER A 592 -9.74 28.19 24.53
CA SER A 592 -10.85 29.16 24.47
C SER A 592 -11.24 29.45 23.02
N ARG A 593 -10.26 29.62 22.12
CA ARG A 593 -10.51 29.77 20.67
C ARG A 593 -11.26 28.59 20.07
N PHE A 594 -10.92 27.35 20.43
CA PHE A 594 -11.64 26.16 19.98
C PHE A 594 -13.10 26.18 20.44
N SER A 595 -13.35 26.50 21.72
CA SER A 595 -14.70 26.60 22.27
C SER A 595 -15.53 27.70 21.59
N LEU A 596 -14.93 28.88 21.37
CA LEU A 596 -15.55 29.98 20.63
C LEU A 596 -15.86 29.61 19.18
N THR A 597 -14.99 28.85 18.52
CA THR A 597 -15.22 28.38 17.15
C THR A 597 -16.40 27.41 17.09
N CYS A 598 -16.56 26.52 18.08
CA CYS A 598 -17.74 25.65 18.17
C CYS A 598 -19.02 26.47 18.31
N LEU A 599 -19.00 27.50 19.15
CA LEU A 599 -20.12 28.42 19.31
C LEU A 599 -20.41 29.20 18.02
N GLN A 600 -19.36 29.67 17.33
CA GLN A 600 -19.48 30.30 16.01
C GLN A 600 -20.17 29.38 14.99
N LYS A 601 -19.86 28.07 15.00
CA LYS A 601 -20.55 27.10 14.13
C LYS A 601 -22.04 26.99 14.47
N LEU A 602 -22.43 26.99 15.75
CA LEU A 602 -23.85 27.01 16.14
C LEU A 602 -24.58 28.27 15.66
N PHE A 603 -23.95 29.44 15.74
CA PHE A 603 -24.48 30.68 15.15
C PHE A 603 -24.64 30.55 13.63
N SER A 604 -23.61 30.03 12.96
CA SER A 604 -23.60 29.77 11.51
C SER A 604 -24.74 28.84 11.07
N LEU A 605 -24.98 27.76 11.80
CA LEU A 605 -26.05 26.80 11.50
C LEU A 605 -27.45 27.38 11.77
N SER A 606 -27.55 28.34 12.67
CA SER A 606 -28.80 29.03 13.00
C SER A 606 -29.10 30.20 12.04
N SER A 607 -28.10 30.73 11.34
CA SER A 607 -28.25 31.90 10.48
C SER A 607 -28.99 31.60 9.17
N TYR A 608 -29.68 32.61 8.63
CA TYR A 608 -30.41 32.54 7.37
C TYR A 608 -29.63 33.13 6.19
N GLU A 609 -29.49 32.38 5.10
CA GLU A 609 -29.00 32.87 3.80
C GLU A 609 -30.12 32.87 2.75
N ILE A 610 -30.13 33.87 1.85
CA ILE A 610 -31.22 34.11 0.87
C ILE A 610 -31.41 32.93 -0.11
N SER A 611 -30.39 32.07 -0.28
CA SER A 611 -30.42 30.87 -1.12
C SER A 611 -31.03 29.63 -0.45
N ASP A 612 -31.46 29.70 0.81
CA ASP A 612 -31.93 28.54 1.57
C ASP A 612 -33.45 28.33 1.47
N SER A 613 -33.91 27.61 0.45
CA SER A 613 -35.31 27.18 0.32
C SER A 613 -35.57 25.70 0.71
N ASN A 614 -34.64 25.05 1.42
CA ASN A 614 -34.64 23.58 1.57
C ASN A 614 -35.01 23.10 2.99
N LEU A 615 -35.90 22.10 3.07
CA LEU A 615 -36.45 21.55 4.31
C LEU A 615 -35.40 20.96 5.27
N ALA A 616 -34.37 20.28 4.75
CA ALA A 616 -33.33 19.67 5.59
C ALA A 616 -32.49 20.73 6.34
N LYS A 617 -32.14 21.84 5.67
CA LYS A 617 -31.46 22.98 6.27
C LYS A 617 -32.33 23.68 7.33
N ALA A 618 -33.64 23.73 7.10
CA ALA A 618 -34.58 24.27 8.07
C ALA A 618 -34.59 23.45 9.37
N GLU A 619 -34.52 22.12 9.31
CA GLU A 619 -34.45 21.27 10.51
C GLU A 619 -33.12 21.44 11.28
N VAL A 620 -31.99 21.48 10.58
CA VAL A 620 -30.68 21.78 11.21
C VAL A 620 -30.71 23.14 11.91
N SER A 621 -31.28 24.16 11.26
CA SER A 621 -31.43 25.51 11.80
C SER A 621 -32.34 25.53 13.03
N LYS A 622 -33.48 24.81 13.01
CA LYS A 622 -34.40 24.69 14.16
C LYS A 622 -33.73 24.03 15.38
N ILE A 623 -33.00 22.94 15.19
CA ILE A 623 -32.29 22.27 16.29
C ILE A 623 -31.17 23.18 16.82
N SER A 624 -30.40 23.77 15.91
CA SER A 624 -29.26 24.62 16.26
C SER A 624 -29.68 25.87 17.02
N ILE A 625 -30.77 26.56 16.62
CA ILE A 625 -31.22 27.76 17.34
C ILE A 625 -31.69 27.42 18.75
N MET A 626 -32.37 26.28 18.95
CA MET A 626 -32.85 25.87 20.27
C MET A 626 -31.68 25.61 21.22
N THR A 627 -30.69 24.85 20.75
CA THR A 627 -29.46 24.57 21.51
C THR A 627 -28.68 25.87 21.78
N LEU A 628 -28.53 26.73 20.77
CA LEU A 628 -27.83 28.00 20.86
C LEU A 628 -28.47 28.94 21.88
N MET A 629 -29.80 29.08 21.90
CA MET A 629 -30.48 29.93 22.89
C MET A 629 -30.26 29.44 24.32
N SER A 630 -30.35 28.14 24.55
CA SER A 630 -30.05 27.56 25.87
C SER A 630 -28.60 27.81 26.29
N ARG A 631 -27.65 27.70 25.34
CA ARG A 631 -26.22 27.95 25.59
C ARG A 631 -25.94 29.41 25.89
N CYS A 632 -26.47 30.33 25.08
CA CYS A 632 -26.33 31.76 25.29
C CYS A 632 -26.91 32.17 26.65
N ASP A 633 -28.13 31.72 27.00
CA ASP A 633 -28.72 32.02 28.30
C ASP A 633 -27.83 31.56 29.47
N PHE A 634 -27.31 30.33 29.39
CA PHE A 634 -26.39 29.79 30.38
C PHE A 634 -25.11 30.63 30.50
N ILE A 635 -24.46 30.97 29.38
CA ILE A 635 -23.23 31.77 29.37
C ILE A 635 -23.46 33.13 30.04
N LEU A 636 -24.54 33.83 29.67
CA LEU A 636 -24.86 35.16 30.19
C LEU A 636 -25.15 35.14 31.70
N ARG A 637 -25.94 34.17 32.16
CA ARG A 637 -26.24 33.99 33.59
C ARG A 637 -25.01 33.60 34.39
N LYS A 638 -24.20 32.67 33.87
CA LYS A 638 -22.99 32.19 34.54
C LYS A 638 -21.96 33.30 34.66
N PHE A 639 -21.77 34.10 33.63
CA PHE A 639 -20.91 35.29 33.70
C PHE A 639 -21.34 36.24 34.81
N LEU A 640 -22.63 36.58 34.89
CA LEU A 640 -23.11 37.50 35.91
C LEU A 640 -22.95 36.92 37.32
N ALA A 641 -23.21 35.62 37.49
CA ALA A 641 -22.95 34.93 38.76
C ALA A 641 -21.47 34.99 39.15
N ASP A 642 -20.58 34.67 38.21
CA ASP A 642 -19.13 34.73 38.41
C ASP A 642 -18.64 36.17 38.72
N GLU A 643 -19.21 37.18 38.05
CA GLU A 643 -18.91 38.60 38.30
C GLU A 643 -19.32 39.03 39.71
N ASN A 644 -20.47 38.56 40.19
CA ASN A 644 -20.94 38.84 41.53
C ASN A 644 -20.11 38.12 42.60
N ASP A 645 -19.77 36.85 42.36
CA ASP A 645 -19.03 36.01 43.30
C ASP A 645 -17.57 36.47 43.50
N ILE A 646 -16.91 36.92 42.42
CA ILE A 646 -15.50 37.31 42.47
C ILE A 646 -15.25 38.67 43.17
N GLY A 647 -16.31 39.45 43.44
CA GLY A 647 -16.19 40.78 44.02
C GLY A 647 -15.35 41.70 43.12
N GLU A 648 -14.60 42.66 43.65
CA GLU A 648 -13.89 43.70 42.87
C GLU A 648 -12.76 43.22 41.94
N ARG A 649 -12.44 41.91 41.94
CA ARG A 649 -11.40 41.36 41.06
C ARG A 649 -11.89 41.27 39.61
N SER A 650 -10.96 41.41 38.67
CA SER A 650 -11.23 41.20 37.24
C SER A 650 -11.50 39.73 36.95
N LEU A 651 -12.49 39.45 36.09
CA LEU A 651 -12.74 38.11 35.59
C LEU A 651 -11.63 37.66 34.63
N PRO A 652 -11.39 36.35 34.49
CA PRO A 652 -10.45 35.82 33.51
C PRO A 652 -10.78 36.29 32.08
N PRO A 653 -9.79 36.67 31.25
CA PRO A 653 -10.03 37.20 29.90
C PRO A 653 -10.89 36.30 29.02
N ALA A 654 -10.67 34.98 29.06
CA ALA A 654 -11.45 34.02 28.29
C ALA A 654 -12.96 34.05 28.64
N ARG A 655 -13.31 34.35 29.90
CA ARG A 655 -14.71 34.48 30.35
C ARG A 655 -15.36 35.74 29.78
N VAL A 656 -14.64 36.86 29.80
CA VAL A 656 -15.12 38.14 29.28
C VAL A 656 -15.23 38.08 27.76
N GLU A 657 -14.24 37.49 27.08
CA GLU A 657 -14.22 37.28 25.63
C GLU A 657 -15.40 36.42 25.16
N GLU A 658 -15.73 35.34 25.89
CA GLU A 658 -16.88 34.47 25.59
C GLU A 658 -18.21 35.26 25.55
N VAL A 659 -18.44 36.10 26.56
CA VAL A 659 -19.67 36.91 26.62
C VAL A 659 -19.69 38.00 25.56
N ILE A 660 -18.57 38.70 25.38
CA ILE A 660 -18.46 39.73 24.33
C ILE A 660 -18.74 39.09 22.96
N PHE A 661 -18.19 37.91 22.69
CA PHE A 661 -18.43 37.17 21.47
C PHE A 661 -19.92 36.82 21.30
N VAL A 662 -20.55 36.22 22.32
CA VAL A 662 -21.99 35.89 22.32
C VAL A 662 -22.85 37.11 22.00
N LEU A 663 -22.63 38.23 22.69
CA LEU A 663 -23.45 39.43 22.52
C LEU A 663 -23.29 40.05 21.11
N GLN A 664 -22.08 40.01 20.56
CA GLN A 664 -21.82 40.47 19.20
C GLN A 664 -22.48 39.58 18.15
N GLU A 665 -22.36 38.25 18.29
CA GLU A 665 -22.97 37.32 17.35
C GLU A 665 -24.50 37.33 17.43
N LEU A 666 -25.09 37.45 18.63
CA LEU A 666 -26.54 37.66 18.79
C LEU A 666 -27.04 38.92 18.07
N ALA A 667 -26.24 39.99 18.08
CA ALA A 667 -26.57 41.24 17.39
C ALA A 667 -26.49 41.11 15.86
N ARG A 668 -25.65 40.21 15.34
CA ARG A 668 -25.48 39.93 13.90
C ARG A 668 -26.45 38.88 13.39
N LEU A 669 -26.86 37.94 14.25
CA LEU A 669 -27.69 36.80 13.88
C LEU A 669 -29.04 37.25 13.32
N VAL A 670 -29.39 36.65 12.19
CA VAL A 670 -30.68 36.78 11.51
C VAL A 670 -31.14 35.38 11.21
N ILE A 671 -32.35 35.03 11.63
CA ILE A 671 -32.91 33.68 11.50
C ILE A 671 -34.05 33.65 10.49
N HIS A 672 -34.28 32.47 9.90
CA HIS A 672 -35.39 32.25 8.98
C HIS A 672 -36.72 32.25 9.74
N LEU A 673 -37.83 32.58 9.07
CA LEU A 673 -39.15 32.64 9.70
C LEU A 673 -39.55 31.31 10.33
N GLU A 674 -39.34 30.19 9.62
CA GLU A 674 -39.67 28.85 10.14
C GLU A 674 -38.86 28.48 11.38
N THR A 675 -37.59 28.90 11.44
CA THR A 675 -36.72 28.74 12.60
C THR A 675 -37.18 29.62 13.76
N ALA A 676 -37.64 30.84 13.47
CA ALA A 676 -38.20 31.74 14.48
C ALA A 676 -39.45 31.15 15.16
N LEU A 677 -40.27 30.42 14.41
CA LEU A 677 -41.49 29.80 14.93
C LEU A 677 -41.23 28.61 15.87
N SER A 678 -40.03 28.02 15.87
CA SER A 678 -39.68 26.96 16.83
C SER A 678 -39.23 27.51 18.20
N LEU A 679 -38.97 28.80 18.32
CA LEU A 679 -38.50 29.41 19.56
C LEU A 679 -39.56 29.36 20.68
N PRO A 680 -39.14 29.22 21.95
CA PRO A 680 -40.02 29.16 23.11
C PRO A 680 -40.52 30.56 23.51
N LEU A 681 -41.25 31.22 22.61
CA LEU A 681 -41.84 32.54 22.85
C LEU A 681 -43.26 32.44 23.40
N HIS A 682 -43.67 33.44 24.18
CA HIS A 682 -45.06 33.57 24.63
C HIS A 682 -46.00 33.63 23.40
N PRO A 683 -47.18 32.98 23.42
CA PRO A 683 -48.09 32.91 22.27
C PRO A 683 -48.37 34.27 21.59
N HIS A 684 -48.59 35.32 22.37
CA HIS A 684 -48.81 36.68 21.84
C HIS A 684 -47.62 37.27 21.07
N LEU A 685 -46.38 36.95 21.46
CA LEU A 685 -45.19 37.36 20.73
C LEU A 685 -45.01 36.51 19.47
N LYS A 686 -45.36 35.23 19.55
CA LYS A 686 -45.32 34.29 18.42
C LYS A 686 -46.27 34.69 17.29
N ASP A 687 -47.47 35.14 17.63
CA ASP A 687 -48.45 35.67 16.65
C ASP A 687 -47.91 36.90 15.92
N GLY A 688 -47.21 37.80 16.63
CA GLY A 688 -46.59 38.99 16.05
C GLY A 688 -45.43 38.66 15.10
N VAL A 689 -44.64 37.63 15.41
CA VAL A 689 -43.58 37.11 14.53
C VAL A 689 -44.16 36.49 13.25
N SER A 690 -45.33 35.86 13.30
CA SER A 690 -45.96 35.24 12.13
C SER A 690 -46.57 36.22 11.11
N LYS A 691 -46.89 37.45 11.53
CA LYS A 691 -47.67 38.42 10.73
C LYS A 691 -46.82 39.36 9.88
N GLU A 692 -45.54 39.51 10.19
CA GLU A 692 -44.63 40.43 9.49
C GLU A 692 -43.37 39.70 9.00
N ASN A 693 -43.23 39.55 7.67
CA ASN A 693 -42.08 38.91 7.01
C ASN A 693 -40.70 39.55 7.31
N SER A 694 -40.67 40.66 8.06
CA SER A 694 -39.48 41.43 8.42
C SER A 694 -38.88 41.08 9.79
N ARG A 695 -39.58 40.33 10.65
CA ARG A 695 -39.13 40.03 12.02
C ARG A 695 -38.21 38.81 12.08
N ARG A 696 -36.93 39.04 11.77
CA ARG A 696 -35.90 38.00 11.65
C ARG A 696 -34.95 37.93 12.85
N ARG A 697 -35.26 38.64 13.95
CA ARG A 697 -34.43 38.68 15.17
C ARG A 697 -35.19 38.25 16.43
N ALA A 698 -36.19 37.39 16.25
CA ALA A 698 -37.03 36.89 17.34
C ALA A 698 -36.24 36.15 18.45
N HIS A 699 -35.04 35.64 18.14
CA HIS A 699 -34.13 35.05 19.13
C HIS A 699 -33.74 36.01 20.25
N LEU A 700 -33.66 37.32 19.98
CA LEU A 700 -33.35 38.33 20.99
C LEU A 700 -34.45 38.45 22.05
N LEU A 701 -35.70 38.16 21.70
CA LEU A 701 -36.82 38.19 22.64
C LEU A 701 -36.74 37.03 23.65
N VAL A 702 -36.17 35.90 23.27
CA VAL A 702 -35.96 34.74 24.15
C VAL A 702 -34.99 35.09 25.28
N LEU A 703 -33.92 35.82 24.95
CA LEU A 703 -32.85 36.19 25.89
C LEU A 703 -33.05 37.54 26.57
N PHE A 704 -34.19 38.21 26.32
CA PHE A 704 -34.49 39.52 26.89
C PHE A 704 -34.33 39.60 28.42
N PRO A 705 -34.81 38.63 29.23
CA PRO A 705 -34.60 38.66 30.68
C PRO A 705 -33.11 38.70 31.05
N SER A 706 -32.28 37.93 30.37
CA SER A 706 -30.84 37.84 30.64
C SER A 706 -30.10 39.12 30.25
N PHE A 707 -30.56 39.82 29.21
CA PHE A 707 -30.04 41.15 28.87
C PHE A 707 -30.40 42.20 29.92
N CYS A 708 -31.61 42.14 30.50
CA CYS A 708 -32.02 43.05 31.57
C CYS A 708 -31.14 42.88 32.82
N GLU A 709 -30.77 41.65 33.17
CA GLU A 709 -29.86 41.40 34.29
C GLU A 709 -28.43 41.89 34.01
N LEU A 710 -27.97 41.88 32.75
CA LEU A 710 -26.61 42.29 32.40
C LEU A 710 -26.40 43.81 32.30
N VAL A 711 -27.44 44.63 32.38
CA VAL A 711 -27.29 46.11 32.34
C VAL A 711 -26.45 46.65 33.50
N ILE A 712 -26.38 45.89 34.60
CA ILE A 712 -25.60 46.24 35.81
C ILE A 712 -24.17 45.69 35.79
N SER A 713 -23.76 44.97 34.72
CA SER A 713 -22.41 44.41 34.64
C SER A 713 -21.34 45.49 34.78
N ARG A 714 -20.21 45.18 35.41
CA ARG A 714 -19.12 46.15 35.65
C ARG A 714 -18.25 46.33 34.42
N GLU A 715 -18.23 45.35 33.52
CA GLU A 715 -17.58 45.42 32.22
C GLU A 715 -18.29 46.40 31.27
N SER A 716 -17.63 47.53 30.96
CA SER A 716 -18.21 48.59 30.12
C SER A 716 -18.60 48.11 28.74
N ARG A 717 -17.75 47.28 28.13
CA ARG A 717 -17.97 46.73 26.80
C ARG A 717 -19.21 45.83 26.73
N ILE A 718 -19.48 45.08 27.79
CA ILE A 718 -20.68 44.24 27.91
C ILE A 718 -21.92 45.12 27.98
N ARG A 719 -21.91 46.17 28.82
CA ARG A 719 -23.02 47.13 28.90
C ARG A 719 -23.33 47.80 27.56
N GLU A 720 -22.30 48.20 26.80
CA GLU A 720 -22.46 48.77 25.45
C GLU A 720 -23.16 47.80 24.50
N LEU A 721 -22.75 46.52 24.48
CA LEU A 721 -23.34 45.51 23.62
C LEU A 721 -24.77 45.16 24.03
N VAL A 722 -25.06 45.08 25.33
CA VAL A 722 -26.42 44.92 25.86
C VAL A 722 -27.31 46.08 25.42
N GLN A 723 -26.81 47.32 25.47
CA GLN A 723 -27.56 48.48 24.97
C GLN A 723 -27.89 48.35 23.47
N VAL A 724 -26.96 47.85 22.65
CA VAL A 724 -27.21 47.58 21.22
C VAL A 724 -28.31 46.53 21.06
N LEU A 725 -28.25 45.42 21.80
CA LEU A 725 -29.26 44.36 21.74
C LEU A 725 -30.65 44.84 22.17
N LEU A 726 -30.74 45.64 23.24
CA LEU A 726 -32.01 46.22 23.69
C LEU A 726 -32.62 47.17 22.65
N ARG A 727 -31.80 47.95 21.93
CA ARG A 727 -32.26 48.77 20.80
C ARG A 727 -32.77 47.92 19.63
N LEU A 728 -32.11 46.80 19.35
CA LEU A 728 -32.56 45.84 18.33
C LEU A 728 -33.88 45.17 18.73
N ILE A 729 -34.08 44.87 20.01
CA ILE A 729 -35.36 44.37 20.52
C ILE A 729 -36.46 45.43 20.37
N ALA A 730 -36.17 46.70 20.70
CA ALA A 730 -37.11 47.79 20.47
C ALA A 730 -37.47 47.93 18.98
N ALA A 731 -36.51 47.74 18.07
CA ALA A 731 -36.75 47.66 16.62
C ALA A 731 -37.71 46.51 16.25
N GLU A 732 -37.42 45.31 16.74
CA GLU A 732 -38.17 44.09 16.44
C GLU A 732 -39.62 44.16 16.95
N LEU A 733 -39.83 44.86 18.06
CA LEU A 733 -41.15 45.10 18.67
C LEU A 733 -41.88 46.32 18.08
N GLY A 734 -41.24 47.09 17.19
CA GLY A 734 -41.82 48.32 16.63
C GLY A 734 -41.92 49.47 17.65
N LEU A 735 -41.11 49.44 18.71
CA LEU A 735 -41.04 50.44 19.78
C LEU A 735 -40.01 51.54 19.53
N GLN A 736 -39.45 51.62 18.31
CA GLN A 736 -38.59 52.74 17.95
C GLN A 736 -39.41 54.02 18.00
N ASN A 737 -38.87 55.06 18.65
CA ASN A 737 -39.40 56.40 18.49
C ASN A 737 -39.35 56.73 17.00
N LEU A 738 -40.52 56.73 16.34
CA LEU A 738 -40.73 57.53 15.15
C LEU A 738 -40.33 58.93 15.56
N GLY A 739 -39.15 59.38 15.14
CA GLY A 739 -38.75 60.77 15.34
C GLY A 739 -39.95 61.64 14.95
N LEU A 740 -40.35 62.52 15.87
CA LEU A 740 -41.17 63.66 15.52
C LEU A 740 -40.42 64.39 14.39
N ASN A 741 -40.82 64.11 13.15
CA ASN A 741 -40.52 64.96 12.01
C ASN A 741 -41.29 66.26 12.26
N THR A 742 -40.66 67.19 12.96
CA THR A 742 -40.94 68.63 12.91
C THR A 742 -39.63 69.38 12.96
#